data_AF-A0AA85IWZ7-F1
#
_entry.id   AF-A0AA85IWZ7-F1
#
_cell.length_a   1.000
_cell.length_b   1.000
_cell.length_c   1.000
_cell.angle_alpha   90.00
_cell.angle_beta   90.00
_cell.angle_gamma   90.00
#
_symmetry.space_group_name_H-M   'P 1'
#
loop_
_entity.id
_entity.type
_entity.pdbx_description
1 polymer ?
#
loop_
_entity_poly.entity_id
_entity_poly.type
_entity_poly.pdbx_seq_one_letter_code
_entity_poly.pdbx_strand_id
1 'polypeptide(L)'
;MMRSEPKLPTVDRIVTSIPPPPSKLMPSSTVFDSKGRPQLDVIGPHLIAEGRLTEEAILRIISDTSAILKSEKTMLDLEAPITICGDIHGQFYDLMKLFEVGGPPETTRYLFLGDYVDRGYFSLECVIYLFSLKILHPRSLFLLRGNHECRHLTQYFTFRQECIMKSTERVYEACMEAFDCLPLAALINQQFLCVHGGLSPELHTLNDIRKLDRFKEPPAFGAMCDLLWADPCEDFGQERNSEHFSHNTVRGCSYFYSFNACCHFLQANNLLSIIRAHEAQDAGYRMYRKSRQTGFPALITIFSAPNYLDVYNNKAAILKYENNVMNIRQFNCSPHPYWLPNFMDVFTWSLPFVGEKVTEMLVNVLNICSDDELLSDTPEDESQITARKDVIRNKIRAIGKMARVFTVLREESETILELKGLTPTGMLPLGALAGGREAIKGIYNSVSGTWTPHKIQCFEEAKAFDKVNERMPPHLDMNSKRQWPSSYTSNTPSSDGIDTKNSDSHVTTTTTSSDNHSGVAADTDDTNVMLSLSSQKAMPRPPSICEERSSDDDDDHHNIDKNNSLKDMSMSSQSNRTINSDSSKFIKGDGYNNTSSISSRISTSTVTTVTATTTTGTSSSPSKVPSASIPSPVAGSSSSSTTTTK
;
A
#
# COMPACT_ATOMS: atom_id res chain seq x y z
N MET A 1 -29.61 -42.98 4.52
CA MET A 1 -29.73 -42.03 3.40
C MET A 1 -28.75 -40.90 3.65
N MET A 2 -27.72 -40.73 2.81
CA MET A 2 -27.03 -39.44 2.72
C MET A 2 -28.00 -38.44 2.06
N ARG A 3 -28.05 -37.19 2.54
CA ARG A 3 -28.73 -36.13 1.80
C ARG A 3 -27.88 -35.84 0.56
N SER A 4 -28.46 -35.98 -0.63
CA SER A 4 -27.83 -35.44 -1.84
C SER A 4 -27.76 -33.93 -1.70
N GLU A 5 -26.56 -33.38 -1.61
CA GLU A 5 -26.38 -31.92 -1.63
C GLU A 5 -26.92 -31.36 -2.96
N PRO A 6 -27.54 -30.16 -2.94
CA PRO A 6 -28.06 -29.55 -4.16
C PRO A 6 -26.90 -29.29 -5.11
N LYS A 7 -26.96 -29.85 -6.33
CA LYS A 7 -25.98 -29.56 -7.37
C LYS A 7 -25.95 -28.06 -7.65
N LEU A 8 -24.84 -27.42 -7.29
CA LEU A 8 -24.63 -26.01 -7.60
C LEU A 8 -24.54 -25.82 -9.13
N PRO A 9 -25.12 -24.74 -9.69
CA PRO A 9 -24.99 -24.46 -11.11
C PRO A 9 -23.53 -24.10 -11.45
N THR A 10 -23.03 -24.63 -12.57
CA THR A 10 -21.66 -24.38 -13.05
C THR A 10 -21.58 -23.26 -14.09
N VAL A 11 -22.72 -22.65 -14.44
CA VAL A 11 -22.84 -21.55 -15.42
C VAL A 11 -23.47 -20.28 -14.81
N ASP A 12 -24.31 -20.43 -13.78
CA ASP A 12 -24.97 -19.32 -13.11
C ASP A 12 -24.16 -18.82 -11.91
N ARG A 13 -24.33 -17.53 -11.58
CA ARG A 13 -23.62 -16.88 -10.47
C ARG A 13 -24.18 -17.34 -9.12
N ILE A 14 -23.45 -18.23 -8.44
CA ILE A 14 -23.86 -18.87 -7.18
C ILE A 14 -24.22 -17.85 -6.08
N VAL A 15 -23.39 -16.83 -5.85
CA VAL A 15 -23.63 -15.80 -4.83
C VAL A 15 -24.31 -14.58 -5.47
N THR A 16 -25.63 -14.64 -5.59
CA THR A 16 -26.45 -13.57 -6.20
C THR A 16 -26.63 -12.35 -5.32
N SER A 17 -26.43 -12.46 -4.00
CA SER A 17 -26.65 -11.40 -3.01
C SER A 17 -25.61 -10.29 -3.01
N ILE A 18 -24.40 -10.57 -3.50
CA ILE A 18 -23.35 -9.55 -3.72
C ILE A 18 -23.60 -8.92 -5.09
N PRO A 19 -23.68 -7.59 -5.27
CA PRO A 19 -23.80 -7.00 -6.61
C PRO A 19 -22.56 -7.29 -7.47
N PRO A 20 -22.67 -7.41 -8.80
CA PRO A 20 -21.51 -7.45 -9.69
C PRO A 20 -21.01 -6.02 -9.99
N PRO A 21 -19.70 -5.78 -10.13
CA PRO A 21 -19.15 -4.49 -10.57
C PRO A 21 -19.72 -4.01 -11.93
N PRO A 22 -19.88 -2.69 -12.15
CA PRO A 22 -20.27 -2.12 -13.44
C PRO A 22 -19.32 -2.50 -14.57
N SER A 23 -19.81 -3.29 -15.54
CA SER A 23 -19.02 -3.78 -16.68
C SER A 23 -18.71 -2.74 -17.75
N LYS A 24 -19.31 -1.54 -17.66
CA LYS A 24 -19.09 -0.43 -18.59
C LYS A 24 -18.24 0.65 -17.94
N LEU A 25 -17.17 1.05 -18.62
CA LEU A 25 -16.39 2.22 -18.24
C LEU A 25 -17.27 3.48 -18.33
N MET A 26 -17.22 4.34 -17.31
CA MET A 26 -17.92 5.62 -17.33
C MET A 26 -17.18 6.63 -18.22
N PRO A 27 -17.84 7.19 -19.25
CA PRO A 27 -17.17 8.08 -20.21
C PRO A 27 -16.97 9.49 -19.64
N SER A 28 -15.99 10.20 -20.18
CA SER A 28 -15.67 11.62 -19.93
C SER A 28 -16.90 12.53 -19.93
N SER A 29 -17.84 12.32 -20.86
CA SER A 29 -19.11 13.06 -20.96
C SER A 29 -20.14 12.81 -19.84
N THR A 30 -19.87 11.84 -18.95
CA THR A 30 -20.65 11.55 -17.74
C THR A 30 -19.88 11.95 -16.48
N VAL A 31 -18.55 11.86 -16.51
CA VAL A 31 -17.66 12.30 -15.42
C VAL A 31 -17.70 13.82 -15.23
N PHE A 32 -17.84 14.60 -16.30
CA PHE A 32 -17.81 16.06 -16.27
C PHE A 32 -19.14 16.72 -16.64
N ASP A 33 -19.51 17.79 -15.93
CA ASP A 33 -20.68 18.63 -16.24
C ASP A 33 -20.46 19.50 -17.49
N SER A 34 -21.51 20.21 -17.94
CA SER A 34 -21.44 21.11 -19.10
C SER A 34 -20.55 22.36 -18.91
N LYS A 35 -19.94 22.53 -17.74
CA LYS A 35 -18.94 23.57 -17.42
C LYS A 35 -17.54 22.97 -17.25
N GLY A 36 -17.38 21.66 -17.48
CA GLY A 36 -16.12 20.94 -17.36
C GLY A 36 -15.72 20.58 -15.93
N ARG A 37 -16.65 20.52 -14.97
CA ARG A 37 -16.39 20.18 -13.57
C ARG A 37 -16.73 18.72 -13.26
N PRO A 38 -15.95 17.99 -12.46
CA PRO A 38 -16.29 16.63 -12.03
C PRO A 38 -17.66 16.52 -11.32
N GLN A 39 -18.39 15.44 -11.55
CA GLN A 39 -19.71 15.17 -10.95
C GLN A 39 -19.60 14.08 -9.87
N LEU A 40 -19.28 14.48 -8.63
CA LEU A 40 -19.01 13.54 -7.52
C LEU A 40 -20.23 12.68 -7.12
N ASP A 41 -21.44 13.19 -7.32
CA ASP A 41 -22.71 12.48 -7.18
C ASP A 41 -22.85 11.30 -8.15
N VAL A 42 -22.09 11.31 -9.24
CA VAL A 42 -22.02 10.24 -10.24
C VAL A 42 -20.75 9.41 -10.10
N ILE A 43 -19.59 10.05 -9.89
CA ILE A 43 -18.29 9.40 -9.73
C ILE A 43 -18.26 8.55 -8.44
N GLY A 44 -18.60 9.12 -7.29
CA GLY A 44 -18.49 8.46 -5.98
C GLY A 44 -19.23 7.13 -5.91
N PRO A 45 -20.55 7.07 -6.19
CA PRO A 45 -21.32 5.83 -6.19
C PRO A 45 -20.83 4.79 -7.21
N HIS A 46 -20.23 5.22 -8.34
CA HIS A 46 -19.65 4.31 -9.33
C HIS A 46 -18.35 3.68 -8.83
N LEU A 47 -17.45 4.46 -8.21
CA LEU A 47 -16.22 3.93 -7.60
C LEU A 47 -16.54 3.00 -6.41
N ILE A 48 -17.55 3.33 -5.58
CA ILE A 48 -18.04 2.48 -4.47
C ILE A 48 -18.60 1.14 -4.98
N ALA A 49 -19.02 1.07 -6.24
CA ALA A 49 -19.47 -0.16 -6.90
C ALA A 49 -18.33 -0.91 -7.65
N GLU A 50 -17.06 -0.54 -7.44
CA GLU A 50 -15.89 -0.99 -8.23
C GLU A 50 -15.96 -0.65 -9.74
N GLY A 51 -16.81 0.32 -10.09
CA GLY A 51 -16.95 0.84 -11.44
C GLY A 51 -15.75 1.69 -11.85
N ARG A 52 -15.24 1.46 -13.06
CA ARG A 52 -14.05 2.17 -13.60
C ARG A 52 -14.45 3.32 -14.53
N LEU A 53 -13.62 4.35 -14.64
CA LEU A 53 -13.78 5.45 -15.61
C LEU A 53 -13.04 5.13 -16.93
N THR A 54 -13.29 5.86 -18.02
CA THR A 54 -12.43 5.78 -19.21
C THR A 54 -11.08 6.46 -18.98
N GLU A 55 -10.02 5.95 -19.64
CA GLU A 55 -8.65 6.51 -19.56
C GLU A 55 -8.63 8.03 -19.80
N GLU A 56 -9.35 8.50 -20.82
CA GLU A 56 -9.54 9.92 -21.14
C GLU A 56 -10.03 10.75 -19.93
N ALA A 57 -11.02 10.24 -19.19
CA ALA A 57 -11.59 10.93 -18.05
C ALA A 57 -10.62 10.98 -16.87
N ILE A 58 -9.90 9.88 -16.62
CA ILE A 58 -8.88 9.79 -15.56
C ILE A 58 -7.73 10.75 -15.85
N LEU A 59 -7.17 10.70 -17.07
CA LEU A 59 -6.09 11.57 -17.50
C LEU A 59 -6.48 13.06 -17.45
N ARG A 60 -7.76 13.38 -17.72
CA ARG A 60 -8.27 14.74 -17.57
C ARG A 60 -8.35 15.17 -16.10
N ILE A 61 -8.91 14.35 -15.21
CA ILE A 61 -8.93 14.63 -13.75
C ILE A 61 -7.51 14.87 -13.21
N ILE A 62 -6.54 14.08 -13.69
CA ILE A 62 -5.13 14.24 -13.34
C ILE A 62 -4.59 15.57 -13.89
N SER A 63 -4.77 15.85 -15.19
CA SER A 63 -4.24 17.07 -15.83
C SER A 63 -4.82 18.36 -15.24
N ASP A 64 -6.14 18.41 -15.05
CA ASP A 64 -6.85 19.55 -14.45
C ASP A 64 -6.38 19.78 -13.00
N THR A 65 -6.09 18.71 -12.23
CA THR A 65 -5.53 18.81 -10.88
C THR A 65 -4.06 19.23 -10.86
N SER A 66 -3.22 18.67 -11.74
CA SER A 66 -1.80 19.04 -11.87
C SER A 66 -1.62 20.52 -12.17
N ALA A 67 -2.48 21.10 -13.01
CA ALA A 67 -2.48 22.54 -13.30
C ALA A 67 -2.74 23.39 -12.03
N ILE A 68 -3.66 22.94 -11.16
CA ILE A 68 -3.94 23.60 -9.87
C ILE A 68 -2.74 23.44 -8.94
N LEU A 69 -2.30 22.20 -8.65
CA LEU A 69 -1.21 21.91 -7.73
C LEU A 69 0.10 22.63 -8.11
N LYS A 70 0.41 22.70 -9.41
CA LYS A 70 1.60 23.40 -9.93
C LYS A 70 1.57 24.92 -9.72
N SER A 71 0.38 25.51 -9.56
CA SER A 71 0.21 26.92 -9.19
C SER A 71 0.35 27.17 -7.68
N GLU A 72 0.27 26.13 -6.84
CA GLU A 72 0.38 26.25 -5.39
C GLU A 72 1.85 26.32 -4.94
N LYS A 73 2.08 26.99 -3.79
CA LYS A 73 3.41 27.15 -3.18
C LYS A 73 3.93 25.82 -2.63
N THR A 74 5.26 25.65 -2.56
CA THR A 74 5.88 24.47 -1.93
C THR A 74 5.51 24.34 -0.45
N MET A 75 5.30 25.46 0.25
CA MET A 75 4.61 25.50 1.53
C MET A 75 3.36 26.38 1.41
N LEU A 76 2.19 25.79 1.69
CA LEU A 76 0.90 26.50 1.73
C LEU A 76 0.81 27.42 2.95
N ASP A 77 0.07 28.52 2.86
CA ASP A 77 -0.32 29.33 4.03
C ASP A 77 -1.85 29.21 4.17
N LEU A 78 -2.33 28.62 5.28
CA LEU A 78 -3.73 28.18 5.47
C LEU A 78 -4.34 28.74 6.77
N GLU A 79 -5.67 28.71 6.87
CA GLU A 79 -6.44 29.29 7.99
C GLU A 79 -7.47 28.28 8.53
N ALA A 80 -7.84 28.46 9.81
CA ALA A 80 -8.94 27.74 10.45
C ALA A 80 -10.32 28.32 10.04
N PRO A 81 -11.43 27.56 10.17
CA PRO A 81 -11.51 26.16 10.60
C PRO A 81 -11.02 25.19 9.51
N ILE A 82 -10.39 24.09 9.93
CA ILE A 82 -9.82 23.08 9.01
C ILE A 82 -9.79 21.68 9.64
N THR A 83 -10.00 20.66 8.80
CA THR A 83 -9.86 19.24 9.13
C THR A 83 -8.54 18.71 8.56
N ILE A 84 -7.66 18.20 9.40
CA ILE A 84 -6.36 17.64 9.01
C ILE A 84 -6.45 16.10 9.05
N CYS A 85 -5.97 15.46 7.97
CA CYS A 85 -6.02 14.03 7.75
C CYS A 85 -4.60 13.50 7.46
N GLY A 86 -4.25 12.36 8.03
CA GLY A 86 -3.02 11.64 7.72
C GLY A 86 -3.19 10.66 6.56
N ASP A 87 -2.34 9.64 6.57
CA ASP A 87 -2.19 8.62 5.54
C ASP A 87 -3.51 7.88 5.23
N ILE A 88 -3.72 7.52 3.96
CA ILE A 88 -4.94 6.90 3.42
C ILE A 88 -4.65 5.53 2.76
N HIS A 89 -3.46 5.34 2.18
CA HIS A 89 -2.96 4.07 1.60
C HIS A 89 -4.00 3.25 0.83
N GLY A 90 -4.68 3.87 -0.15
CA GLY A 90 -5.65 3.19 -1.00
C GLY A 90 -6.88 2.60 -0.29
N GLN A 91 -7.18 2.97 0.95
CA GLN A 91 -8.40 2.55 1.67
C GLN A 91 -9.61 3.43 1.29
N PHE A 92 -10.02 3.38 0.02
CA PHE A 92 -11.08 4.24 -0.54
C PHE A 92 -12.41 4.22 0.23
N TYR A 93 -12.81 3.06 0.75
CA TYR A 93 -14.06 2.90 1.53
C TYR A 93 -13.98 3.61 2.89
N ASP A 94 -12.79 3.66 3.50
CA ASP A 94 -12.54 4.44 4.71
C ASP A 94 -12.32 5.92 4.43
N LEU A 95 -11.84 6.29 3.24
CA LEU A 95 -11.84 7.67 2.77
C LEU A 95 -13.27 8.22 2.66
N MET A 96 -14.26 7.41 2.23
CA MET A 96 -15.67 7.81 2.29
C MET A 96 -16.10 8.04 3.75
N LYS A 97 -15.70 7.16 4.66
CA LYS A 97 -16.02 7.29 6.09
C LYS A 97 -15.37 8.51 6.74
N LEU A 98 -14.17 8.86 6.32
CA LEU A 98 -13.45 10.07 6.72
C LEU A 98 -14.22 11.35 6.36
N PHE A 99 -14.86 11.40 5.19
CA PHE A 99 -15.71 12.53 4.82
C PHE A 99 -17.03 12.58 5.61
N GLU A 100 -17.65 11.44 5.95
CA GLU A 100 -18.80 11.43 6.88
C GLU A 100 -18.44 11.98 8.27
N VAL A 101 -17.25 11.65 8.78
CA VAL A 101 -16.81 11.99 10.14
C VAL A 101 -16.21 13.40 10.22
N GLY A 102 -15.55 13.86 9.16
CA GLY A 102 -14.98 15.21 9.07
C GLY A 102 -15.98 16.28 8.64
N GLY A 103 -16.90 15.95 7.73
CA GLY A 103 -17.94 16.83 7.21
C GLY A 103 -17.84 17.08 5.70
N PRO A 104 -18.92 17.51 5.04
CA PRO A 104 -18.97 17.70 3.59
C PRO A 104 -17.92 18.72 3.10
N PRO A 105 -17.05 18.38 2.12
CA PRO A 105 -16.01 19.26 1.56
C PRO A 105 -16.53 20.58 0.97
N GLU A 106 -17.81 20.64 0.60
CA GLU A 106 -18.51 21.83 0.13
C GLU A 106 -18.56 22.94 1.20
N THR A 107 -18.47 22.58 2.47
CA THR A 107 -18.53 23.50 3.63
C THR A 107 -17.36 23.36 4.60
N THR A 108 -16.51 22.35 4.42
CA THR A 108 -15.43 21.98 5.35
C THR A 108 -14.07 22.17 4.65
N ARG A 109 -13.15 22.94 5.25
CA ARG A 109 -11.76 22.98 4.74
C ARG A 109 -11.02 21.71 5.14
N TYR A 110 -10.20 21.19 4.24
CA TYR A 110 -9.45 19.94 4.40
C TYR A 110 -7.97 20.14 4.07
N LEU A 111 -7.09 19.56 4.88
CA LEU A 111 -5.69 19.31 4.55
C LEU A 111 -5.43 17.81 4.69
N PHE A 112 -4.95 17.17 3.63
CA PHE A 112 -4.38 15.82 3.69
C PHE A 112 -2.85 15.92 3.70
N LEU A 113 -2.21 15.09 4.52
CA LEU A 113 -0.76 15.12 4.74
C LEU A 113 0.02 14.16 3.82
N GLY A 114 -0.58 13.60 2.77
CA GLY A 114 0.07 12.66 1.84
C GLY A 114 -0.38 11.22 2.00
N ASP A 115 0.35 10.32 1.33
CA ASP A 115 0.18 8.86 1.33
C ASP A 115 -1.24 8.42 0.98
N TYR A 116 -1.65 8.80 -0.23
CA TYR A 116 -2.94 8.44 -0.84
C TYR A 116 -2.95 7.02 -1.40
N VAL A 117 -1.76 6.50 -1.73
CA VAL A 117 -1.55 5.32 -2.57
C VAL A 117 -0.72 4.21 -1.90
N ASP A 118 -0.58 3.11 -2.63
CA ASP A 118 0.05 1.85 -2.25
C ASP A 118 -0.63 1.16 -1.06
N ARG A 119 -0.15 -0.06 -0.80
CA ARG A 119 -0.56 -0.96 0.29
C ARG A 119 -2.00 -1.46 0.10
N GLY A 120 -3.01 -0.59 0.24
CA GLY A 120 -4.40 -0.88 -0.09
C GLY A 120 -4.67 -0.95 -1.60
N TYR A 121 -5.74 -1.65 -1.97
CA TYR A 121 -6.04 -2.01 -3.37
C TYR A 121 -7.07 -1.10 -4.06
N PHE A 122 -7.32 0.11 -3.52
CA PHE A 122 -8.17 1.14 -4.13
C PHE A 122 -7.45 2.52 -4.19
N SER A 123 -6.15 2.50 -4.46
CA SER A 123 -5.29 3.69 -4.57
C SER A 123 -5.71 4.60 -5.73
N LEU A 124 -6.10 4.04 -6.87
CA LEU A 124 -6.52 4.80 -8.04
C LEU A 124 -7.87 5.50 -7.80
N GLU A 125 -8.79 4.86 -7.08
CA GLU A 125 -10.07 5.43 -6.67
C GLU A 125 -9.87 6.57 -5.66
N CYS A 126 -8.96 6.43 -4.69
CA CYS A 126 -8.52 7.52 -3.81
C CYS A 126 -8.00 8.73 -4.61
N VAL A 127 -7.07 8.51 -5.55
CA VAL A 127 -6.51 9.58 -6.39
C VAL A 127 -7.60 10.25 -7.23
N ILE A 128 -8.42 9.49 -7.96
CA ILE A 128 -9.52 10.01 -8.79
C ILE A 128 -10.47 10.88 -7.97
N TYR A 129 -10.85 10.44 -6.77
CA TYR A 129 -11.82 11.13 -5.93
C TYR A 129 -11.24 12.39 -5.27
N LEU A 130 -10.03 12.32 -4.71
CA LEU A 130 -9.34 13.47 -4.10
C LEU A 130 -8.96 14.54 -5.14
N PHE A 131 -8.59 14.13 -6.35
CA PHE A 131 -8.29 15.05 -7.46
C PHE A 131 -9.59 15.71 -7.98
N SER A 132 -10.68 14.94 -8.13
CA SER A 132 -12.00 15.49 -8.45
C SER A 132 -12.46 16.54 -7.42
N LEU A 133 -12.25 16.25 -6.13
CA LEU A 133 -12.46 17.19 -5.03
C LEU A 133 -11.55 18.42 -5.11
N LYS A 134 -10.26 18.27 -5.47
CA LYS A 134 -9.31 19.40 -5.61
C LYS A 134 -9.70 20.35 -6.76
N ILE A 135 -10.26 19.81 -7.85
CA ILE A 135 -10.81 20.62 -8.97
C ILE A 135 -12.05 21.40 -8.53
N LEU A 136 -12.93 20.79 -7.73
CA LEU A 136 -14.17 21.44 -7.25
C LEU A 136 -13.92 22.43 -6.10
N HIS A 137 -12.94 22.16 -5.24
CA HIS A 137 -12.69 22.89 -3.99
C HIS A 137 -11.25 23.42 -3.85
N PRO A 138 -10.64 24.05 -4.89
CA PRO A 138 -9.20 24.33 -4.91
C PRO A 138 -8.69 25.29 -3.82
N ARG A 139 -9.59 26.04 -3.17
CA ARG A 139 -9.31 27.01 -2.09
C ARG A 139 -9.69 26.50 -0.68
N SER A 140 -10.29 25.32 -0.57
CA SER A 140 -10.74 24.72 0.68
C SER A 140 -10.23 23.31 0.91
N LEU A 141 -9.92 22.53 -0.14
CA LEU A 141 -9.27 21.23 -0.04
C LEU A 141 -7.81 21.31 -0.54
N PHE A 142 -6.90 20.80 0.29
CA PHE A 142 -5.45 20.86 0.11
C PHE A 142 -4.84 19.48 0.29
N LEU A 143 -3.86 19.17 -0.57
CA LEU A 143 -3.17 17.89 -0.63
C LEU A 143 -1.67 18.18 -0.49
N LEU A 144 -0.99 17.56 0.47
CA LEU A 144 0.48 17.52 0.52
C LEU A 144 1.01 16.25 -0.15
N ARG A 145 2.32 16.21 -0.38
CA ARG A 145 3.06 15.01 -0.78
C ARG A 145 3.46 14.20 0.46
N GLY A 146 3.20 12.90 0.44
CA GLY A 146 3.81 11.92 1.35
C GLY A 146 5.01 11.22 0.70
N ASN A 147 5.59 10.21 1.35
CA ASN A 147 6.70 9.46 0.75
C ASN A 147 6.22 8.48 -0.34
N HIS A 148 4.98 7.99 -0.27
CA HIS A 148 4.42 7.10 -1.30
C HIS A 148 4.04 7.82 -2.60
N GLU A 149 3.93 9.15 -2.63
CA GLU A 149 3.74 9.92 -3.86
C GLU A 149 5.05 10.07 -4.67
N CYS A 150 5.71 8.96 -4.99
CA CYS A 150 6.93 8.90 -5.80
C CYS A 150 7.01 7.62 -6.66
N ARG A 151 7.82 7.65 -7.72
CA ARG A 151 8.02 6.51 -8.63
C ARG A 151 8.72 5.36 -7.92
N HIS A 152 9.69 5.66 -7.05
CA HIS A 152 10.48 4.65 -6.35
C HIS A 152 9.61 3.70 -5.50
N LEU A 153 8.67 4.24 -4.71
CA LEU A 153 7.78 3.42 -3.87
C LEU A 153 6.67 2.77 -4.69
N THR A 154 6.02 3.51 -5.59
CA THR A 154 4.88 2.98 -6.36
C THR A 154 5.26 1.95 -7.43
N GLN A 155 6.55 1.89 -7.82
CA GLN A 155 7.14 0.77 -8.58
C GLN A 155 7.54 -0.43 -7.70
N TYR A 156 7.90 -0.20 -6.43
CA TYR A 156 8.28 -1.26 -5.49
C TYR A 156 7.07 -1.95 -4.85
N PHE A 157 6.00 -1.19 -4.62
CA PHE A 157 4.72 -1.66 -4.08
C PHE A 157 3.69 -1.86 -5.20
N THR A 158 2.45 -1.38 -5.02
CA THR A 158 1.27 -1.93 -5.70
C THR A 158 0.60 -0.94 -6.64
N PHE A 159 0.81 0.37 -6.49
CA PHE A 159 0.09 1.40 -7.26
C PHE A 159 0.38 1.38 -8.77
N ARG A 160 1.63 1.10 -9.21
CA ARG A 160 1.91 0.94 -10.65
C ARG A 160 1.18 -0.27 -11.22
N GLN A 161 1.15 -1.40 -10.50
CA GLN A 161 0.41 -2.58 -10.94
C GLN A 161 -1.10 -2.32 -10.91
N GLU A 162 -1.62 -1.61 -9.91
CA GLU A 162 -3.02 -1.20 -9.84
C GLU A 162 -3.43 -0.39 -11.06
N CYS A 163 -2.66 0.64 -11.41
CA CYS A 163 -2.93 1.48 -12.59
C CYS A 163 -2.94 0.66 -13.89
N ILE A 164 -2.02 -0.29 -14.06
CA ILE A 164 -1.95 -1.17 -15.23
C ILE A 164 -3.15 -2.15 -15.29
N MET A 165 -3.60 -2.66 -14.13
CA MET A 165 -4.72 -3.62 -14.05
C MET A 165 -6.11 -2.97 -14.07
N LYS A 166 -6.20 -1.69 -13.66
CA LYS A 166 -7.45 -0.91 -13.64
C LYS A 166 -7.63 -0.02 -14.87
N SER A 167 -6.56 0.56 -15.42
CA SER A 167 -6.58 1.46 -16.58
C SER A 167 -5.40 1.20 -17.52
N THR A 168 -4.32 1.99 -17.44
CA THR A 168 -3.16 1.96 -18.34
C THR A 168 -1.89 2.44 -17.61
N GLU A 169 -0.71 2.07 -18.12
CA GLU A 169 0.57 2.62 -17.64
C GLU A 169 0.67 4.14 -17.87
N ARG A 170 0.00 4.67 -18.90
CA ARG A 170 -0.08 6.12 -19.16
C ARG A 170 -0.83 6.88 -18.06
N VAL A 171 -1.82 6.27 -17.40
CA VAL A 171 -2.45 6.84 -16.20
C VAL A 171 -1.47 6.85 -15.01
N TYR A 172 -0.65 5.81 -14.85
CA TYR A 172 0.40 5.79 -13.83
C TYR A 172 1.42 6.93 -14.03
N GLU A 173 1.98 7.09 -15.23
CA GLU A 173 2.97 8.16 -15.49
C GLU A 173 2.36 9.56 -15.30
N ALA A 174 1.09 9.76 -15.69
CA ALA A 174 0.39 11.01 -15.43
C ALA A 174 0.19 11.27 -13.92
N CYS A 175 -0.10 10.25 -13.11
CA CYS A 175 -0.11 10.36 -11.65
C CYS A 175 1.27 10.78 -11.10
N MET A 176 2.37 10.27 -11.66
CA MET A 176 3.72 10.64 -11.23
C MET A 176 4.04 12.12 -11.52
N GLU A 177 3.65 12.64 -12.68
CA GLU A 177 3.76 14.08 -12.98
C GLU A 177 2.89 14.95 -12.05
N ALA A 178 1.71 14.46 -11.64
CA ALA A 178 0.84 15.13 -10.67
C ALA A 178 1.44 15.12 -9.26
N PHE A 179 2.06 14.01 -8.86
CA PHE A 179 2.70 13.85 -7.56
C PHE A 179 3.93 14.77 -7.42
N ASP A 180 4.69 14.99 -8.50
CA ASP A 180 5.76 16.00 -8.53
C ASP A 180 5.23 17.44 -8.35
N CYS A 181 3.93 17.69 -8.58
CA CYS A 181 3.32 19.00 -8.35
C CYS A 181 2.84 19.24 -6.91
N LEU A 182 2.70 18.20 -6.09
CA LEU A 182 2.16 18.31 -4.72
C LEU A 182 3.03 19.20 -3.80
N PRO A 183 2.45 20.17 -3.06
CA PRO A 183 3.14 20.89 -1.98
C PRO A 183 3.75 19.96 -0.92
N LEU A 184 4.86 20.39 -0.31
CA LEU A 184 5.59 19.58 0.70
C LEU A 184 5.19 19.91 2.14
N ALA A 185 4.53 21.04 2.37
CA ALA A 185 4.16 21.51 3.71
C ALA A 185 2.97 22.48 3.68
N ALA A 186 2.36 22.71 4.85
CA ALA A 186 1.41 23.80 5.08
C ALA A 186 1.66 24.49 6.42
N LEU A 187 1.45 25.80 6.47
CA LEU A 187 1.46 26.62 7.68
C LEU A 187 0.04 27.02 8.03
N ILE A 188 -0.57 26.34 9.00
CA ILE A 188 -1.95 26.60 9.43
C ILE A 188 -1.97 27.67 10.52
N ASN A 189 -2.80 28.69 10.34
CA ASN A 189 -3.11 29.75 11.29
C ASN A 189 -1.88 30.52 11.84
N GLN A 190 -0.76 30.49 11.11
CA GLN A 190 0.57 30.94 11.55
C GLN A 190 1.05 30.28 12.87
N GLN A 191 0.53 29.09 13.19
CA GLN A 191 0.77 28.38 14.47
C GLN A 191 1.30 26.96 14.28
N PHE A 192 0.89 26.27 13.21
CA PHE A 192 1.22 24.85 13.01
C PHE A 192 1.94 24.63 11.69
N LEU A 193 3.15 24.08 11.75
CA LEU A 193 3.79 23.48 10.58
C LEU A 193 3.20 22.08 10.39
N CYS A 194 2.65 21.83 9.21
CA CYS A 194 2.06 20.57 8.81
C CYS A 194 2.90 19.97 7.67
N VAL A 195 3.35 18.73 7.84
CA VAL A 195 4.23 17.98 6.91
C VAL A 195 3.82 16.52 6.90
N HIS A 196 4.36 15.70 6.01
CA HIS A 196 4.17 14.25 6.08
C HIS A 196 5.13 13.60 7.09
N GLY A 197 6.42 13.67 6.79
CA GLY A 197 7.54 13.16 7.58
C GLY A 197 7.82 14.04 8.79
N GLY A 198 8.85 14.88 8.73
CA GLY A 198 9.27 15.65 9.90
C GLY A 198 10.30 16.74 9.64
N LEU A 199 11.26 16.87 10.57
CA LEU A 199 12.32 17.87 10.52
C LEU A 199 13.60 17.33 9.87
N SER A 200 14.31 18.22 9.19
CA SER A 200 15.64 17.99 8.62
C SER A 200 16.72 18.72 9.43
N PRO A 201 17.95 18.20 9.52
CA PRO A 201 19.11 19.01 9.95
C PRO A 201 19.37 20.21 9.02
N GLU A 202 18.90 20.21 7.78
CA GLU A 202 19.04 21.32 6.82
C GLU A 202 17.93 22.39 6.97
N LEU A 203 16.86 22.10 7.73
CA LEU A 203 15.70 22.99 7.87
C LEU A 203 15.73 23.75 9.20
N HIS A 204 16.25 24.97 9.16
CA HIS A 204 16.27 25.88 10.30
C HIS A 204 15.04 26.80 10.34
N THR A 205 14.56 27.23 9.17
CA THR A 205 13.42 28.16 9.07
C THR A 205 12.34 27.70 8.09
N LEU A 206 11.12 28.20 8.29
CA LEU A 206 10.01 28.11 7.32
C LEU A 206 10.35 28.70 5.94
N ASN A 207 11.38 29.55 5.83
CA ASN A 207 11.82 30.08 4.56
C ASN A 207 12.67 29.07 3.76
N ASP A 208 13.25 28.07 4.42
CA ASP A 208 14.09 27.06 3.75
C ASP A 208 13.21 26.04 3.02
N ILE A 209 12.09 25.63 3.63
CA ILE A 209 11.02 24.87 2.95
C ILE A 209 10.48 25.61 1.72
N ARG A 210 10.27 26.94 1.82
CA ARG A 210 9.77 27.78 0.72
C ARG A 210 10.74 27.87 -0.47
N LYS A 211 12.05 27.62 -0.28
CA LYS A 211 13.07 27.61 -1.36
C LYS A 211 13.18 26.27 -2.08
N LEU A 212 12.59 25.19 -1.54
CA LEU A 212 12.71 23.87 -2.15
C LEU A 212 11.99 23.83 -3.50
N ASP A 213 12.76 23.63 -4.56
CA ASP A 213 12.22 23.06 -5.79
C ASP A 213 11.73 21.64 -5.49
N ARG A 214 10.44 21.41 -5.73
CA ARG A 214 9.73 20.15 -5.46
C ARG A 214 9.38 19.37 -6.72
N PHE A 215 9.57 19.96 -7.90
CA PHE A 215 9.03 19.47 -9.18
C PHE A 215 9.88 18.36 -9.79
N LYS A 216 10.11 17.31 -9.00
CA LYS A 216 10.96 16.16 -9.29
C LYS A 216 10.60 14.99 -8.37
N GLU A 217 11.09 13.80 -8.72
CA GLU A 217 11.20 12.67 -7.81
C GLU A 217 11.93 13.10 -6.50
N PRO A 218 11.48 12.64 -5.31
CA PRO A 218 12.19 12.95 -4.06
C PRO A 218 13.62 12.38 -4.08
N PRO A 219 14.64 13.17 -3.72
CA PRO A 219 16.01 12.67 -3.62
C PRO A 219 16.14 11.69 -2.45
N ALA A 220 17.12 10.78 -2.51
CA ALA A 220 17.37 9.81 -1.43
C ALA A 220 17.86 10.43 -0.10
N PHE A 221 18.22 11.73 -0.09
CA PHE A 221 18.73 12.47 1.07
C PHE A 221 18.47 13.99 0.94
N GLY A 222 18.66 14.72 2.03
CA GLY A 222 18.49 16.18 2.12
C GLY A 222 17.05 16.62 2.44
N ALA A 223 16.83 17.91 2.62
CA ALA A 223 15.60 18.49 3.19
C ALA A 223 14.28 18.01 2.57
N MET A 224 14.24 17.75 1.25
CA MET A 224 13.04 17.23 0.57
C MET A 224 12.77 15.74 0.90
N CYS A 225 13.81 14.94 1.15
CA CYS A 225 13.67 13.58 1.68
C CYS A 225 13.14 13.63 3.12
N ASP A 226 13.75 14.47 3.95
CA ASP A 226 13.46 14.54 5.39
C ASP A 226 12.03 15.03 5.71
N LEU A 227 11.51 15.97 4.92
CA LEU A 227 10.09 16.39 5.00
C LEU A 227 9.09 15.26 4.74
N LEU A 228 9.53 14.16 4.13
CA LEU A 228 8.73 12.98 3.78
C LEU A 228 9.10 11.73 4.60
N TRP A 229 10.32 11.63 5.14
CA TRP A 229 10.85 10.41 5.77
C TRP A 229 11.37 10.56 7.22
N ALA A 230 11.47 11.78 7.76
CA ALA A 230 11.97 11.96 9.12
C ALA A 230 10.90 11.62 10.17
N ASP A 231 11.27 10.85 11.21
CA ASP A 231 10.39 10.43 12.30
C ASP A 231 10.83 11.02 13.65
N PRO A 232 9.93 11.19 14.63
CA PRO A 232 10.36 11.40 16.01
C PRO A 232 11.13 10.18 16.52
N CYS A 233 12.13 10.35 17.39
CA CYS A 233 12.77 9.22 18.04
C CYS A 233 11.77 8.42 18.91
N GLU A 234 12.03 7.12 19.12
CA GLU A 234 11.11 6.23 19.85
C GLU A 234 10.82 6.73 21.27
N ASP A 235 11.85 7.26 21.93
CA ASP A 235 11.85 7.85 23.27
C ASP A 235 11.58 9.37 23.29
N PHE A 236 10.99 9.95 22.23
CA PHE A 236 10.77 11.40 22.08
C PHE A 236 10.17 12.07 23.34
N GLY A 237 10.92 13.01 23.89
CA GLY A 237 10.64 13.70 25.14
C GLY A 237 11.18 13.02 26.41
N GLN A 238 11.88 11.89 26.30
CA GLN A 238 12.53 11.15 27.39
C GLN A 238 13.99 10.78 27.05
N GLU A 239 14.59 11.49 26.08
CA GLU A 239 15.88 11.20 25.48
C GLU A 239 17.04 11.23 26.48
N ARG A 240 18.00 10.32 26.31
CA ARG A 240 19.22 10.25 27.14
C ARG A 240 20.36 11.13 26.62
N ASN A 241 20.44 11.32 25.31
CA ASN A 241 21.37 12.21 24.62
C ASN A 241 20.72 13.57 24.32
N SER A 242 21.54 14.59 24.11
CA SER A 242 21.08 15.93 23.71
C SER A 242 21.17 16.16 22.19
N GLU A 243 21.33 15.10 21.40
CA GLU A 243 21.45 15.19 19.94
C GLU A 243 20.12 15.60 19.32
N HIS A 244 20.18 16.47 18.31
CA HIS A 244 18.99 16.94 17.61
C HIS A 244 18.49 15.94 16.57
N PHE A 245 19.42 15.28 15.88
CA PHE A 245 19.14 14.33 14.80
C PHE A 245 20.08 13.12 14.91
N SER A 246 19.56 11.93 14.67
CA SER A 246 20.33 10.68 14.48
C SER A 246 19.79 9.94 13.25
N HIS A 247 20.52 9.01 12.66
CA HIS A 247 20.06 8.33 11.43
C HIS A 247 18.82 7.45 11.69
N ASN A 248 17.79 7.56 10.86
CA ASN A 248 16.58 6.75 10.99
C ASN A 248 16.82 5.31 10.51
N THR A 249 17.13 4.43 11.46
CA THR A 249 17.44 3.01 11.20
C THR A 249 16.22 2.18 10.78
N VAL A 250 15.00 2.66 11.06
CA VAL A 250 13.73 2.04 10.60
C VAL A 250 13.54 2.35 9.12
N ARG A 251 13.50 3.63 8.74
CA ARG A 251 13.30 4.06 7.35
C ARG A 251 14.51 3.78 6.44
N GLY A 252 15.72 3.68 6.99
CA GLY A 252 16.95 3.38 6.25
C GLY A 252 17.48 4.55 5.40
N CYS A 253 16.81 5.70 5.47
CA CYS A 253 17.17 7.00 4.91
C CYS A 253 16.77 8.06 5.96
N SER A 254 17.12 9.33 5.75
CA SER A 254 16.73 10.42 6.66
C SER A 254 17.11 10.19 8.15
N TYR A 255 16.40 10.87 9.06
CA TYR A 255 16.77 11.07 10.45
C TYR A 255 15.61 10.84 11.42
N PHE A 256 15.94 10.34 12.61
CA PHE A 256 15.12 10.56 13.80
C PHE A 256 15.39 11.97 14.33
N TYR A 257 14.36 12.73 14.69
CA TYR A 257 14.49 14.03 15.34
C TYR A 257 14.00 13.99 16.80
N SER A 258 14.71 14.65 17.70
CA SER A 258 14.39 14.68 19.14
C SER A 258 13.44 15.81 19.52
N PHE A 259 12.85 15.72 20.72
CA PHE A 259 12.04 16.76 21.33
C PHE A 259 12.79 18.10 21.47
N ASN A 260 14.12 18.04 21.63
CA ASN A 260 14.97 19.24 21.67
C ASN A 260 15.06 19.91 20.30
N ALA A 261 15.27 19.13 19.21
CA ALA A 261 15.24 19.65 17.84
C ALA A 261 13.86 20.26 17.49
N CYS A 262 12.79 19.56 17.86
CA CYS A 262 11.41 20.02 17.70
C CYS A 262 11.18 21.35 18.43
N CYS A 263 11.51 21.44 19.73
CA CYS A 263 11.35 22.67 20.50
C CYS A 263 12.21 23.83 19.97
N HIS A 264 13.44 23.55 19.52
CA HIS A 264 14.32 24.55 18.93
C HIS A 264 13.74 25.12 17.62
N PHE A 265 13.25 24.26 16.72
CA PHE A 265 12.61 24.69 15.47
C PHE A 265 11.35 25.51 15.74
N LEU A 266 10.49 25.06 16.67
CA LEU A 266 9.27 25.77 17.07
C LEU A 266 9.59 27.17 17.60
N GLN A 267 10.61 27.30 18.45
CA GLN A 267 11.06 28.58 19.00
C GLN A 267 11.62 29.51 17.92
N ALA A 268 12.51 29.01 17.06
CA ALA A 268 13.12 29.79 15.99
C ALA A 268 12.10 30.32 14.95
N ASN A 269 10.96 29.66 14.82
CA ASN A 269 9.92 30.00 13.84
C ASN A 269 8.63 30.56 14.48
N ASN A 270 8.59 30.78 15.80
CA ASN A 270 7.42 31.24 16.56
C ASN A 270 6.15 30.37 16.31
N LEU A 271 6.32 29.05 16.38
CA LEU A 271 5.26 28.06 16.16
C LEU A 271 4.81 27.39 17.46
N LEU A 272 3.58 26.88 17.47
CA LEU A 272 2.95 26.22 18.61
C LEU A 272 3.17 24.70 18.62
N SER A 273 3.15 24.04 17.44
CA SER A 273 3.31 22.59 17.29
C SER A 273 3.65 22.21 15.84
N ILE A 274 4.15 20.98 15.65
CA ILE A 274 4.25 20.30 14.35
C ILE A 274 3.15 19.23 14.27
N ILE A 275 2.47 19.14 13.12
CA ILE A 275 1.44 18.12 12.85
C ILE A 275 1.92 17.27 11.66
N ARG A 276 1.96 15.95 11.81
CA ARG A 276 2.53 15.02 10.82
C ARG A 276 1.78 13.68 10.75
N ALA A 277 2.13 12.83 9.78
CA ALA A 277 1.47 11.54 9.55
C ALA A 277 2.49 10.38 9.54
N HIS A 278 2.63 9.61 8.46
CA HIS A 278 3.72 8.65 8.16
C HIS A 278 3.89 7.43 9.10
N GLU A 279 3.40 7.48 10.33
CA GLU A 279 3.47 6.38 11.30
C GLU A 279 2.07 5.94 11.73
N ALA A 280 1.74 4.67 11.45
CA ALA A 280 0.58 4.01 12.04
C ALA A 280 0.55 4.15 13.57
N GLN A 281 -0.64 4.42 14.11
CA GLN A 281 -0.93 4.52 15.55
C GLN A 281 -2.21 3.72 15.87
N ASP A 282 -2.23 2.93 16.95
CA ASP A 282 -3.43 2.17 17.38
C ASP A 282 -4.66 3.07 17.59
N ALA A 283 -4.46 4.25 18.20
CA ALA A 283 -5.52 5.23 18.41
C ALA A 283 -5.85 6.10 17.18
N GLY A 284 -5.15 5.93 16.05
CA GLY A 284 -5.21 6.83 14.89
C GLY A 284 -4.54 8.20 15.11
N TYR A 285 -3.94 8.44 16.27
CA TYR A 285 -3.18 9.64 16.57
C TYR A 285 -2.19 9.40 17.72
N ARG A 286 -1.18 10.29 17.84
CA ARG A 286 -0.30 10.37 19.02
C ARG A 286 0.02 11.82 19.35
N MET A 287 -0.28 12.22 20.58
CA MET A 287 0.10 13.52 21.15
C MET A 287 1.41 13.35 21.93
N TYR A 288 2.48 14.00 21.48
CA TYR A 288 3.81 13.86 22.09
C TYR A 288 4.01 14.85 23.25
N ARG A 289 5.21 14.84 23.85
CA ARG A 289 5.57 15.69 24.99
C ARG A 289 5.21 17.16 24.76
N LYS A 290 4.66 17.79 25.78
CA LYS A 290 4.31 19.21 25.78
C LYS A 290 5.55 20.10 25.83
N SER A 291 5.59 21.14 24.99
CA SER A 291 6.58 22.22 25.09
C SER A 291 6.44 22.93 26.43
N ARG A 292 7.56 23.23 27.09
CA ARG A 292 7.59 23.89 28.40
C ARG A 292 7.12 25.34 28.37
N GLN A 293 7.19 26.00 27.20
CA GLN A 293 6.81 27.40 27.03
C GLN A 293 5.31 27.58 26.79
N THR A 294 4.68 26.68 26.04
CA THR A 294 3.28 26.80 25.60
C THR A 294 2.32 25.88 26.36
N GLY A 295 2.81 24.85 27.06
CA GLY A 295 1.98 23.82 27.71
C GLY A 295 1.23 22.91 26.71
N PHE A 296 1.56 23.01 25.43
CA PHE A 296 0.91 22.37 24.29
C PHE A 296 1.81 21.26 23.71
N PRO A 297 1.27 20.14 23.17
CA PRO A 297 2.08 19.10 22.53
C PRO A 297 3.01 19.67 21.46
N ALA A 298 4.32 19.42 21.55
CA ALA A 298 5.28 19.96 20.58
C ALA A 298 5.14 19.29 19.20
N LEU A 299 4.71 18.02 19.19
CA LEU A 299 4.47 17.21 18.01
C LEU A 299 3.15 16.45 18.13
N ILE A 300 2.47 16.26 17.00
CA ILE A 300 1.22 15.51 16.86
C ILE A 300 1.32 14.62 15.62
N THR A 301 1.20 13.30 15.79
CA THR A 301 0.97 12.38 14.66
C THR A 301 -0.54 12.16 14.49
N ILE A 302 -1.03 12.21 13.24
CA ILE A 302 -2.40 11.87 12.85
C ILE A 302 -2.35 10.80 11.74
N PHE A 303 -3.15 9.74 11.86
CA PHE A 303 -3.14 8.57 10.96
C PHE A 303 -4.58 8.21 10.58
N SER A 304 -4.87 8.17 9.28
CA SER A 304 -6.26 8.17 8.79
C SER A 304 -6.71 6.87 8.11
N ALA A 305 -5.87 5.84 8.08
CA ALA A 305 -6.19 4.49 7.62
C ALA A 305 -6.55 3.55 8.80
N PRO A 306 -7.83 3.15 8.99
CA PRO A 306 -8.26 2.28 10.09
C PRO A 306 -8.11 0.80 9.72
N ASN A 307 -7.86 -0.09 10.69
CA ASN A 307 -7.52 -1.50 10.44
C ASN A 307 -6.51 -1.66 9.29
N TYR A 308 -5.42 -0.89 9.39
CA TYR A 308 -4.41 -0.76 8.35
C TYR A 308 -3.95 -2.15 7.88
N LEU A 309 -3.95 -2.34 6.56
CA LEU A 309 -3.54 -3.58 5.87
C LEU A 309 -4.31 -4.83 6.30
N ASP A 310 -5.58 -4.63 6.71
CA ASP A 310 -6.52 -5.62 7.24
C ASP A 310 -6.11 -6.35 8.53
N VAL A 311 -4.92 -6.08 9.07
CA VAL A 311 -4.33 -6.83 10.20
C VAL A 311 -3.98 -5.99 11.43
N TYR A 312 -3.74 -4.69 11.30
CA TYR A 312 -3.32 -3.85 12.43
C TYR A 312 -4.44 -3.60 13.45
N ASN A 313 -5.72 -3.72 13.07
CA ASN A 313 -6.91 -3.51 13.92
C ASN A 313 -6.99 -2.13 14.64
N ASN A 314 -6.17 -1.16 14.19
CA ASN A 314 -6.13 0.19 14.72
C ASN A 314 -7.38 1.00 14.38
N LYS A 315 -7.57 2.10 15.12
CA LYS A 315 -8.44 3.20 14.72
C LYS A 315 -7.72 4.14 13.77
N ALA A 316 -8.49 4.82 12.94
CA ALA A 316 -8.08 6.05 12.27
C ALA A 316 -8.53 7.26 13.08
N ALA A 317 -7.92 8.41 12.82
CA ALA A 317 -8.45 9.70 13.27
C ALA A 317 -8.22 10.82 12.26
N ILE A 318 -8.96 11.91 12.48
CA ILE A 318 -8.75 13.23 11.87
C ILE A 318 -8.73 14.30 12.97
N LEU A 319 -7.99 15.39 12.74
CA LEU A 319 -7.87 16.52 13.65
C LEU A 319 -8.68 17.70 13.11
N LYS A 320 -9.81 18.02 13.73
CA LYS A 320 -10.59 19.23 13.42
C LYS A 320 -10.10 20.39 14.28
N TYR A 321 -9.56 21.44 13.67
CA TYR A 321 -9.17 22.67 14.35
C TYR A 321 -10.16 23.79 14.03
N GLU A 322 -10.89 24.24 15.05
CA GLU A 322 -11.98 25.21 14.93
C GLU A 322 -12.16 25.97 16.27
N ASN A 323 -12.47 27.27 16.22
CA ASN A 323 -12.69 28.10 17.43
C ASN A 323 -11.56 28.01 18.49
N ASN A 324 -10.31 27.94 18.02
CA ASN A 324 -9.09 27.70 18.83
C ASN A 324 -9.03 26.35 19.58
N VAL A 325 -9.93 25.41 19.29
CA VAL A 325 -9.97 24.05 19.86
C VAL A 325 -9.52 23.04 18.80
N MET A 326 -8.58 22.16 19.16
CA MET A 326 -8.33 20.93 18.39
C MET A 326 -9.22 19.81 18.94
N ASN A 327 -10.01 19.19 18.07
CA ASN A 327 -10.90 18.08 18.38
C ASN A 327 -10.52 16.88 17.50
N ILE A 328 -10.10 15.78 18.13
CA ILE A 328 -9.73 14.55 17.43
C ILE A 328 -10.98 13.70 17.25
N ARG A 329 -11.30 13.35 16.00
CA ARG A 329 -12.41 12.45 15.68
C ARG A 329 -11.85 11.12 15.20
N GLN A 330 -11.96 10.10 16.05
CA GLN A 330 -11.58 8.73 15.72
C GLN A 330 -12.70 8.00 14.95
N PHE A 331 -12.33 7.06 14.10
CA PHE A 331 -13.25 6.14 13.42
C PHE A 331 -12.63 4.74 13.26
N ASN A 332 -13.49 3.75 13.00
CA ASN A 332 -13.12 2.37 12.72
C ASN A 332 -13.22 2.11 11.20
N CYS A 333 -12.73 0.94 10.75
CA CYS A 333 -12.77 0.55 9.35
C CYS A 333 -14.16 0.22 8.82
N SER A 334 -14.26 0.21 7.50
CA SER A 334 -15.45 0.01 6.68
C SER A 334 -15.25 -1.22 5.79
N PRO A 335 -16.29 -2.05 5.55
CA PRO A 335 -16.16 -3.18 4.63
C PRO A 335 -15.83 -2.72 3.20
N HIS A 336 -14.86 -3.38 2.56
CA HIS A 336 -14.51 -3.20 1.16
C HIS A 336 -14.53 -4.54 0.41
N PRO A 337 -14.57 -4.53 -0.94
CA PRO A 337 -14.40 -5.73 -1.76
C PRO A 337 -13.03 -6.39 -1.55
N TYR A 338 -12.97 -7.70 -1.76
CA TYR A 338 -11.75 -8.50 -1.65
C TYR A 338 -11.03 -8.61 -2.99
N TRP A 339 -9.72 -8.38 -2.98
CA TRP A 339 -8.83 -8.58 -4.12
C TRP A 339 -7.69 -9.54 -3.75
N LEU A 340 -7.33 -10.44 -4.67
CA LEU A 340 -6.17 -11.32 -4.51
C LEU A 340 -4.86 -10.51 -4.58
N PRO A 341 -3.79 -10.91 -3.87
CA PRO A 341 -2.54 -10.15 -3.82
C PRO A 341 -1.94 -9.79 -5.19
N ASN A 342 -1.59 -8.51 -5.36
CA ASN A 342 -1.15 -7.89 -6.61
C ASN A 342 -2.17 -7.99 -7.78
N PHE A 343 -3.48 -7.97 -7.46
CA PHE A 343 -4.58 -8.00 -8.44
C PHE A 343 -4.60 -9.28 -9.30
N MET A 344 -4.07 -10.38 -8.79
CA MET A 344 -4.02 -11.67 -9.48
C MET A 344 -5.43 -12.19 -9.82
N ASP A 345 -5.63 -12.71 -11.03
CA ASP A 345 -6.91 -13.32 -11.40
C ASP A 345 -7.03 -14.76 -10.86
N VAL A 346 -8.27 -15.26 -10.76
CA VAL A 346 -8.56 -16.56 -10.17
C VAL A 346 -8.02 -17.75 -10.98
N PHE A 347 -7.73 -17.61 -12.28
CA PHE A 347 -7.11 -18.67 -13.08
C PHE A 347 -5.61 -18.72 -12.81
N THR A 348 -4.91 -17.57 -12.86
CA THR A 348 -3.48 -17.50 -12.48
C THR A 348 -3.24 -18.03 -11.07
N TRP A 349 -4.15 -17.73 -10.14
CA TRP A 349 -4.09 -18.23 -8.76
C TRP A 349 -4.35 -19.73 -8.62
N SER A 350 -5.38 -20.27 -9.27
CA SER A 350 -5.82 -21.67 -9.05
C SER A 350 -5.19 -22.70 -10.00
N LEU A 351 -4.69 -22.31 -11.17
CA LEU A 351 -4.16 -23.24 -12.17
C LEU A 351 -2.96 -24.07 -11.68
N PRO A 352 -2.00 -23.56 -10.87
CA PRO A 352 -0.95 -24.39 -10.28
C PRO A 352 -1.50 -25.49 -9.37
N PHE A 353 -2.49 -25.16 -8.54
CA PHE A 353 -3.17 -26.12 -7.65
C PHE A 353 -3.93 -27.19 -8.45
N VAL A 354 -4.71 -26.78 -9.46
CA VAL A 354 -5.45 -27.71 -10.33
C VAL A 354 -4.49 -28.63 -11.09
N GLY A 355 -3.39 -28.08 -11.62
CA GLY A 355 -2.34 -28.87 -12.28
C GLY A 355 -1.72 -29.92 -11.36
N GLU A 356 -1.45 -29.57 -10.10
CA GLU A 356 -0.96 -30.54 -9.11
C GLU A 356 -2.00 -31.63 -8.88
N LYS A 357 -3.22 -31.28 -8.47
CA LYS A 357 -4.21 -32.28 -8.02
C LYS A 357 -4.71 -33.19 -9.13
N VAL A 358 -4.80 -32.70 -10.37
CA VAL A 358 -5.05 -33.58 -11.53
C VAL A 358 -3.88 -34.53 -11.77
N THR A 359 -2.63 -34.07 -11.63
CA THR A 359 -1.48 -34.94 -11.89
C THR A 359 -1.21 -35.92 -10.73
N GLU A 360 -1.46 -35.53 -9.48
CA GLU A 360 -1.47 -36.40 -8.31
C GLU A 360 -2.52 -37.51 -8.45
N MET A 361 -3.75 -37.17 -8.86
CA MET A 361 -4.79 -38.14 -9.19
C MET A 361 -4.33 -39.11 -10.29
N LEU A 362 -3.72 -38.62 -11.37
CA LEU A 362 -3.24 -39.48 -12.46
C LEU A 362 -2.06 -40.38 -12.04
N VAL A 363 -1.17 -39.92 -11.16
CA VAL A 363 -0.13 -40.78 -10.53
C VAL A 363 -0.78 -41.87 -9.70
N ASN A 364 -1.74 -41.53 -8.83
CA ASN A 364 -2.41 -42.50 -7.96
C ASN A 364 -3.26 -43.52 -8.74
N VAL A 365 -3.89 -43.11 -9.85
CA VAL A 365 -4.58 -44.04 -10.78
C VAL A 365 -3.59 -44.94 -11.51
N LEU A 366 -2.45 -44.44 -12.00
CA LEU A 366 -1.46 -45.28 -12.68
C LEU A 366 -0.74 -46.25 -11.74
N ASN A 367 -0.59 -45.89 -10.46
CA ASN A 367 -0.03 -46.75 -9.42
C ASN A 367 -0.99 -47.89 -8.99
N ILE A 368 -2.25 -47.92 -9.49
CA ILE A 368 -3.16 -49.04 -9.20
C ILE A 368 -2.87 -50.27 -10.09
N CYS A 369 -2.33 -50.04 -11.29
CA CYS A 369 -1.88 -51.11 -12.18
C CYS A 369 -0.60 -51.73 -11.62
N SER A 370 -0.76 -52.85 -10.92
CA SER A 370 0.34 -53.64 -10.38
C SER A 370 1.13 -54.32 -11.51
N ASP A 371 2.40 -54.65 -11.28
CA ASP A 371 3.22 -55.35 -12.29
C ASP A 371 2.58 -56.67 -12.77
N ASP A 372 1.72 -57.29 -11.95
CA ASP A 372 0.92 -58.48 -12.28
C ASP A 372 -0.10 -58.25 -13.41
N GLU A 373 -0.69 -57.05 -13.55
CA GLU A 373 -1.58 -56.72 -14.68
C GLU A 373 -0.79 -56.54 -15.99
N LEU A 374 0.52 -56.33 -15.91
CA LEU A 374 1.44 -56.35 -17.06
C LEU A 374 1.98 -57.77 -17.37
N LEU A 375 1.42 -58.80 -16.73
CA LEU A 375 1.77 -60.21 -16.88
C LEU A 375 0.57 -61.11 -17.25
N SER A 376 -0.64 -60.57 -17.40
CA SER A 376 -1.84 -61.38 -17.72
C SER A 376 -1.80 -61.96 -19.14
N ASP A 377 -1.67 -63.28 -19.22
CA ASP A 377 -1.47 -64.10 -20.43
C ASP A 377 -2.31 -63.72 -21.68
N THR A 378 -1.63 -63.15 -22.68
CA THR A 378 -2.01 -63.29 -24.10
C THR A 378 -0.76 -63.56 -24.94
N PRO A 379 -0.79 -64.49 -25.91
CA PRO A 379 0.38 -64.85 -26.74
C PRO A 379 0.66 -63.79 -27.82
N GLU A 380 1.09 -62.60 -27.39
CA GLU A 380 1.72 -61.57 -28.23
C GLU A 380 3.27 -61.70 -28.15
N ASP A 381 3.98 -61.30 -29.21
CA ASP A 381 5.46 -61.35 -29.26
C ASP A 381 6.13 -60.71 -28.04
N GLU A 382 7.21 -61.31 -27.50
CA GLU A 382 8.02 -60.71 -26.41
C GLU A 382 8.48 -59.28 -26.75
N SER A 383 8.77 -59.03 -28.04
CA SER A 383 9.10 -57.71 -28.58
C SER A 383 7.97 -56.69 -28.36
N GLN A 384 6.72 -57.08 -28.63
CA GLN A 384 5.55 -56.22 -28.47
C GLN A 384 5.22 -55.98 -27.00
N ILE A 385 5.29 -57.03 -26.16
CA ILE A 385 5.11 -56.93 -24.71
C ILE A 385 6.17 -56.00 -24.10
N THR A 386 7.43 -56.11 -24.53
CA THR A 386 8.53 -55.24 -24.07
C THR A 386 8.32 -53.79 -24.49
N ALA A 387 7.98 -53.54 -25.77
CA ALA A 387 7.66 -52.20 -26.25
C ALA A 387 6.46 -51.56 -25.52
N ARG A 388 5.42 -52.35 -25.23
CA ARG A 388 4.22 -51.94 -24.48
C ARG A 388 4.56 -51.59 -23.04
N LYS A 389 5.41 -52.39 -22.37
CA LYS A 389 5.97 -52.10 -21.04
C LYS A 389 6.81 -50.82 -21.03
N ASP A 390 7.63 -50.58 -22.06
CA ASP A 390 8.42 -49.35 -22.19
C ASP A 390 7.56 -48.11 -22.45
N VAL A 391 6.52 -48.20 -23.27
CA VAL A 391 5.55 -47.11 -23.48
C VAL A 391 4.84 -46.76 -22.17
N ILE A 392 4.39 -47.75 -21.39
CA ILE A 392 3.74 -47.53 -20.09
C ILE A 392 4.73 -46.92 -19.08
N ARG A 393 5.94 -47.48 -18.96
CA ARG A 393 7.01 -46.95 -18.11
C ARG A 393 7.38 -45.51 -18.48
N ASN A 394 7.38 -45.17 -19.77
CA ASN A 394 7.64 -43.80 -20.24
C ASN A 394 6.46 -42.85 -19.96
N LYS A 395 5.20 -43.31 -20.06
CA LYS A 395 4.02 -42.53 -19.62
C LYS A 395 4.06 -42.25 -18.11
N ILE A 396 4.33 -43.26 -17.29
CA ILE A 396 4.51 -43.11 -15.83
C ILE A 396 5.66 -42.15 -15.52
N ARG A 397 6.81 -42.27 -16.20
CA ARG A 397 7.95 -41.33 -16.05
C ARG A 397 7.64 -39.91 -16.51
N ALA A 398 6.79 -39.71 -17.51
CA ALA A 398 6.36 -38.39 -17.96
C ALA A 398 5.39 -37.75 -16.96
N ILE A 399 4.38 -38.50 -16.51
CA ILE A 399 3.40 -38.03 -15.52
C ILE A 399 4.07 -37.79 -14.16
N GLY A 400 5.00 -38.67 -13.74
CA GLY A 400 5.86 -38.45 -12.57
C GLY A 400 6.96 -37.38 -12.75
N LYS A 401 7.13 -36.80 -13.94
CA LYS A 401 7.86 -35.53 -14.12
C LYS A 401 6.90 -34.34 -13.99
N MET A 402 5.74 -34.39 -14.65
CA MET A 402 4.72 -33.34 -14.56
C MET A 402 4.20 -33.16 -13.13
N ALA A 403 4.03 -34.23 -12.36
CA ALA A 403 3.64 -34.17 -10.95
C ALA A 403 4.63 -33.33 -10.15
N ARG A 404 5.94 -33.61 -10.29
CA ARG A 404 6.99 -32.82 -9.63
C ARG A 404 7.05 -31.38 -10.12
N VAL A 405 6.79 -31.11 -11.40
CA VAL A 405 6.71 -29.72 -11.92
C VAL A 405 5.54 -28.99 -11.28
N PHE A 406 4.33 -29.57 -11.26
CA PHE A 406 3.18 -28.92 -10.63
C PHE A 406 3.28 -28.83 -9.11
N THR A 407 3.87 -29.80 -8.42
CA THR A 407 4.17 -29.69 -6.98
C THR A 407 5.20 -28.61 -6.70
N VAL A 408 6.24 -28.44 -7.52
CA VAL A 408 7.16 -27.29 -7.40
C VAL A 408 6.39 -25.99 -7.63
N LEU A 409 5.57 -25.88 -8.67
CA LEU A 409 4.81 -24.67 -8.97
C LEU A 409 3.74 -24.35 -7.92
N ARG A 410 3.12 -25.36 -7.29
CA ARG A 410 2.18 -25.16 -6.18
C ARG A 410 2.91 -24.83 -4.89
N GLU A 411 3.99 -25.54 -4.52
CA GLU A 411 4.84 -25.19 -3.37
C GLU A 411 5.35 -23.74 -3.49
N GLU A 412 5.86 -23.36 -4.67
CA GLU A 412 6.30 -21.99 -4.91
C GLU A 412 5.13 -21.02 -4.88
N SER A 413 4.01 -21.28 -5.57
CA SER A 413 2.86 -20.37 -5.57
C SER A 413 2.18 -20.24 -4.20
N GLU A 414 2.14 -21.28 -3.39
CA GLU A 414 1.58 -21.26 -2.03
C GLU A 414 2.56 -20.63 -1.05
N THR A 415 3.85 -20.96 -1.09
CA THR A 415 4.84 -20.25 -0.23
C THR A 415 4.92 -18.77 -0.61
N ILE A 416 4.75 -18.43 -1.90
CA ILE A 416 4.59 -17.04 -2.36
C ILE A 416 3.28 -16.45 -1.79
N LEU A 417 2.14 -17.15 -1.88
CA LEU A 417 0.86 -16.63 -1.38
C LEU A 417 0.83 -16.48 0.14
N GLU A 418 1.40 -17.42 0.89
CA GLU A 418 1.56 -17.37 2.35
C GLU A 418 2.51 -16.25 2.74
N LEU A 419 3.71 -16.16 2.14
CA LEU A 419 4.61 -15.04 2.39
C LEU A 419 3.98 -13.69 2.00
N LYS A 420 3.10 -13.64 0.99
CA LYS A 420 2.30 -12.46 0.60
C LYS A 420 1.07 -12.20 1.48
N GLY A 421 0.61 -13.18 2.25
CA GLY A 421 -0.42 -13.02 3.28
C GLY A 421 0.18 -12.69 4.66
N LEU A 422 1.47 -13.01 4.85
CA LEU A 422 2.29 -12.65 5.99
C LEU A 422 2.99 -11.30 5.82
N THR A 423 3.28 -10.86 4.59
CA THR A 423 3.65 -9.46 4.32
C THR A 423 2.39 -8.62 4.08
N PRO A 424 2.15 -7.57 4.87
CA PRO A 424 0.96 -6.72 4.73
C PRO A 424 0.85 -5.90 3.41
N THR A 425 1.74 -6.15 2.45
CA THR A 425 1.79 -5.50 1.12
C THR A 425 1.42 -6.44 -0.03
N GLY A 426 1.31 -7.75 0.22
CA GLY A 426 1.20 -8.73 -0.85
C GLY A 426 2.49 -8.88 -1.67
N MET A 427 3.65 -8.48 -1.15
CA MET A 427 4.93 -8.48 -1.89
C MET A 427 6.08 -9.12 -1.12
N LEU A 428 7.09 -9.62 -1.86
CA LEU A 428 8.21 -10.38 -1.30
C LEU A 428 9.51 -9.55 -1.31
N PRO A 429 10.43 -9.76 -0.34
CA PRO A 429 11.72 -9.09 -0.31
C PRO A 429 12.49 -9.19 -1.64
N LEU A 430 13.18 -8.11 -2.02
CA LEU A 430 13.92 -8.06 -3.28
C LEU A 430 14.98 -9.16 -3.35
N GLY A 431 14.86 -10.05 -4.33
CA GLY A 431 15.75 -11.19 -4.53
C GLY A 431 15.20 -12.54 -4.02
N ALA A 432 14.09 -12.57 -3.27
CA ALA A 432 13.47 -13.80 -2.77
C ALA A 432 13.26 -14.86 -3.86
N LEU A 433 12.68 -14.46 -4.99
CA LEU A 433 12.45 -15.34 -6.15
C LEU A 433 13.74 -15.64 -6.94
N ALA A 434 14.77 -14.80 -6.86
CA ALA A 434 16.01 -14.95 -7.62
C ALA A 434 16.96 -16.00 -7.02
N GLY A 435 16.87 -16.25 -5.70
CA GLY A 435 17.56 -17.35 -5.02
C GLY A 435 16.79 -18.67 -4.98
N GLY A 436 15.63 -18.75 -5.64
CA GLY A 436 14.80 -19.96 -5.74
C GLY A 436 14.32 -20.52 -4.39
N ARG A 437 13.93 -21.80 -4.37
CA ARG A 437 13.39 -22.51 -3.19
C ARG A 437 14.25 -22.34 -1.93
N GLU A 438 15.58 -22.32 -2.05
CA GLU A 438 16.49 -22.14 -0.91
C GLU A 438 16.36 -20.74 -0.27
N ALA A 439 16.31 -19.67 -1.07
CA ALA A 439 16.12 -18.32 -0.54
C ALA A 439 14.70 -18.08 -0.01
N ILE A 440 13.69 -18.66 -0.67
CA ILE A 440 12.29 -18.61 -0.20
C ILE A 440 12.17 -19.34 1.16
N LYS A 441 12.76 -20.53 1.30
CA LYS A 441 12.85 -21.23 2.60
C LYS A 441 13.73 -20.49 3.62
N GLY A 442 14.80 -19.82 3.19
CA GLY A 442 15.63 -18.99 4.07
C GLY A 442 14.84 -17.84 4.69
N ILE A 443 14.05 -17.12 3.88
CA ILE A 443 13.14 -16.08 4.34
C ILE A 443 12.06 -16.69 5.25
N TYR A 444 11.37 -17.74 4.80
CA TYR A 444 10.36 -18.43 5.59
C TYR A 444 10.90 -18.88 6.96
N ASN A 445 12.08 -19.50 7.02
CA ASN A 445 12.70 -19.97 8.27
C ASN A 445 13.23 -18.82 9.16
N SER A 446 13.66 -17.69 8.57
CA SER A 446 14.09 -16.51 9.34
C SER A 446 12.92 -15.76 9.98
N VAL A 447 11.71 -15.91 9.43
CA VAL A 447 10.46 -15.39 9.98
C VAL A 447 9.77 -16.40 10.91
N SER A 448 9.78 -17.69 10.55
CA SER A 448 9.08 -18.77 11.29
C SER A 448 9.94 -19.39 12.40
N GLY A 449 10.43 -18.55 13.31
CA GLY A 449 11.02 -18.97 14.59
C GLY A 449 10.01 -19.66 15.51
N THR A 450 9.63 -20.90 15.17
CA THR A 450 8.55 -21.72 15.75
C THR A 450 7.15 -21.10 15.69
N TRP A 451 6.30 -21.57 14.76
CA TRP A 451 4.90 -21.15 14.67
C TRP A 451 3.98 -22.28 14.16
N THR A 452 2.94 -22.59 14.92
CA THR A 452 1.64 -23.01 14.37
C THR A 452 0.95 -21.79 13.76
N PRO A 453 -0.03 -21.91 12.84
CA PRO A 453 -0.72 -20.74 12.30
C PRO A 453 -1.49 -20.02 13.41
N HIS A 454 -0.91 -18.97 14.00
CA HIS A 454 -1.67 -18.01 14.78
C HIS A 454 -2.34 -17.02 13.82
N LYS A 455 -3.11 -16.11 14.39
CA LYS A 455 -3.60 -14.90 13.72
C LYS A 455 -2.93 -13.74 14.44
N ILE A 456 -2.50 -12.70 13.71
CA ILE A 456 -1.97 -11.47 14.32
C ILE A 456 -2.97 -10.96 15.37
N GLN A 457 -2.51 -10.78 16.61
CA GLN A 457 -3.35 -10.57 17.79
C GLN A 457 -3.42 -9.11 18.24
N CYS A 458 -2.38 -8.31 17.95
CA CYS A 458 -2.32 -6.91 18.35
C CYS A 458 -1.57 -6.01 17.35
N PHE A 459 -1.70 -4.70 17.58
CA PHE A 459 -1.10 -3.65 16.77
C PHE A 459 0.44 -3.74 16.71
N GLU A 460 1.10 -4.07 17.82
CA GLU A 460 2.55 -4.18 17.92
C GLU A 460 3.11 -5.36 17.12
N GLU A 461 2.37 -6.48 17.07
CA GLU A 461 2.71 -7.64 16.27
C GLU A 461 2.62 -7.30 14.78
N ALA A 462 1.54 -6.65 14.34
CA ALA A 462 1.40 -6.15 12.97
C ALA A 462 2.55 -5.20 12.58
N LYS A 463 2.83 -4.19 13.41
CA LYS A 463 3.92 -3.22 13.18
C LYS A 463 5.31 -3.88 13.17
N ALA A 464 5.50 -4.99 13.87
CA ALA A 464 6.75 -5.76 13.86
C ALA A 464 6.96 -6.53 12.55
N PHE A 465 5.94 -7.23 12.05
CA PHE A 465 5.98 -7.93 10.76
C PHE A 465 6.14 -6.96 9.58
N ASP A 466 5.47 -5.81 9.63
CA ASP A 466 5.43 -4.84 8.54
C ASP A 466 6.67 -3.93 8.45
N LYS A 467 7.55 -3.95 9.47
CA LYS A 467 8.73 -3.07 9.63
C LYS A 467 9.67 -3.03 8.42
N VAL A 468 9.67 -4.06 7.57
CA VAL A 468 10.47 -4.10 6.32
C VAL A 468 9.85 -3.25 5.21
N ASN A 469 8.51 -3.19 5.12
CA ASN A 469 7.78 -2.35 4.17
C ASN A 469 7.82 -0.87 4.58
N GLU A 470 7.95 -0.59 5.87
CA GLU A 470 8.13 0.77 6.40
C GLU A 470 9.49 1.39 6.05
N ARG A 471 10.42 0.63 5.47
CA ARG A 471 11.75 1.09 5.03
C ARG A 471 11.71 1.59 3.59
N MET A 472 12.51 2.63 3.29
CA MET A 472 12.77 3.03 1.91
C MET A 472 13.34 1.84 1.10
N PRO A 473 12.74 1.48 -0.05
CA PRO A 473 13.20 0.35 -0.85
C PRO A 473 14.64 0.52 -1.34
N PRO A 474 15.38 -0.59 -1.57
CA PRO A 474 16.70 -0.53 -2.19
C PRO A 474 16.61 0.04 -3.61
N HIS A 475 17.58 0.86 -4.01
CA HIS A 475 17.63 1.43 -5.34
C HIS A 475 17.74 0.32 -6.40
N LEU A 476 16.92 0.37 -7.44
CA LEU A 476 17.01 -0.57 -8.55
C LEU A 476 18.23 -0.21 -9.42
N ASP A 477 19.20 -1.13 -9.51
CA ASP A 477 20.38 -0.98 -10.37
C ASP A 477 19.97 -1.02 -11.85
N MET A 478 20.02 0.13 -12.52
CA MET A 478 19.62 0.25 -13.94
C MET A 478 20.50 -0.52 -14.94
N ASN A 479 21.65 -1.06 -14.49
CA ASN A 479 22.44 -2.02 -15.26
C ASN A 479 21.83 -3.43 -15.30
N SER A 480 20.86 -3.75 -14.42
CA SER A 480 20.15 -5.02 -14.44
C SER A 480 19.02 -5.01 -15.49
N LYS A 481 19.38 -5.20 -16.77
CA LYS A 481 18.42 -5.48 -17.84
C LYS A 481 17.69 -6.81 -17.60
N ARG A 482 16.67 -6.80 -16.74
CA ARG A 482 15.71 -7.90 -16.63
C ARG A 482 14.95 -8.00 -17.94
N GLN A 483 15.32 -8.96 -18.79
CA GLN A 483 14.40 -9.43 -19.81
C GLN A 483 13.18 -10.01 -19.10
N TRP A 484 12.07 -9.27 -19.12
CA TRP A 484 10.77 -9.88 -18.89
C TRP A 484 10.55 -10.94 -19.98
N PRO A 485 10.21 -12.20 -19.65
CA PRO A 485 9.98 -13.22 -20.66
C PRO A 485 8.72 -12.87 -21.45
N SER A 486 8.91 -12.30 -22.64
CA SER A 486 7.83 -12.00 -23.57
C SER A 486 7.37 -13.27 -24.27
N SER A 487 6.64 -14.11 -23.54
CA SER A 487 6.14 -15.42 -23.98
C SER A 487 4.66 -15.62 -23.64
N TYR A 488 3.85 -14.57 -23.79
CA TYR A 488 2.38 -14.64 -23.86
C TYR A 488 1.90 -14.45 -25.31
N THR A 489 2.38 -15.32 -26.21
CA THR A 489 1.81 -15.43 -27.56
C THR A 489 0.53 -16.24 -27.50
N SER A 490 -0.60 -15.60 -27.79
CA SER A 490 -1.93 -16.21 -27.80
C SER A 490 -2.12 -17.18 -28.97
N ASN A 491 -1.87 -18.46 -28.76
CA ASN A 491 -2.13 -19.52 -29.75
C ASN A 491 -3.64 -19.79 -29.87
N THR A 492 -4.33 -19.02 -30.73
CA THR A 492 -5.64 -19.40 -31.26
C THR A 492 -5.49 -20.52 -32.29
N PRO A 493 -6.23 -21.64 -32.20
CA PRO A 493 -6.17 -22.71 -33.20
C PRO A 493 -6.96 -22.32 -34.46
N SER A 494 -6.25 -21.95 -35.53
CA SER A 494 -6.83 -21.83 -36.88
C SER A 494 -6.87 -23.19 -37.58
N SER A 495 -7.97 -23.48 -38.27
CA SER A 495 -8.29 -24.77 -38.89
C SER A 495 -7.56 -25.06 -40.20
N ASP A 496 -7.65 -26.32 -40.64
CA ASP A 496 -6.98 -26.92 -41.81
C ASP A 496 -7.14 -26.15 -43.14
N GLY A 497 -6.09 -26.26 -43.97
CA GLY A 497 -6.06 -25.89 -45.39
C GLY A 497 -5.05 -26.77 -46.13
N ILE A 498 -5.44 -27.29 -47.30
CA ILE A 498 -4.74 -28.39 -48.02
C ILE A 498 -4.23 -27.91 -49.40
N ASP A 499 -3.23 -28.62 -49.94
CA ASP A 499 -2.67 -28.52 -51.32
C ASP A 499 -1.84 -27.25 -51.67
N THR A 500 -0.91 -27.24 -52.64
CA THR A 500 -0.36 -28.30 -53.53
C THR A 500 1.15 -28.07 -53.87
N LYS A 501 1.74 -28.97 -54.69
CA LYS A 501 3.15 -28.95 -55.16
C LYS A 501 3.41 -27.99 -56.33
N ASN A 502 4.63 -27.44 -56.39
CA ASN A 502 5.56 -27.29 -57.54
C ASN A 502 6.54 -26.14 -57.25
N SER A 503 7.70 -25.96 -57.90
CA SER A 503 8.79 -26.79 -58.43
C SER A 503 9.77 -25.78 -59.10
N ASP A 504 11.04 -26.16 -59.24
CA ASP A 504 12.04 -25.57 -60.17
C ASP A 504 12.69 -24.18 -59.93
N SER A 505 13.97 -24.26 -59.57
CA SER A 505 15.12 -23.66 -60.28
C SER A 505 15.58 -22.18 -60.03
N HIS A 506 16.72 -22.11 -59.33
CA HIS A 506 17.98 -21.43 -59.72
C HIS A 506 18.19 -19.89 -59.78
N VAL A 507 19.39 -19.52 -59.31
CA VAL A 507 20.38 -18.54 -59.87
C VAL A 507 20.43 -17.08 -59.35
N THR A 508 21.55 -16.80 -58.65
CA THR A 508 22.37 -15.57 -58.59
C THR A 508 21.89 -14.28 -57.86
N THR A 509 22.44 -14.10 -56.65
CA THR A 509 23.38 -13.04 -56.19
C THR A 509 23.18 -11.53 -56.51
N THR A 510 23.69 -10.70 -55.57
CA THR A 510 24.20 -9.31 -55.70
C THR A 510 23.24 -8.10 -55.54
N THR A 511 23.18 -7.60 -54.30
CA THR A 511 23.42 -6.20 -53.85
C THR A 511 22.65 -4.97 -54.41
N THR A 512 22.06 -4.24 -53.46
CA THR A 512 22.06 -2.75 -53.30
C THR A 512 21.40 -1.82 -54.34
N SER A 513 20.31 -1.19 -53.92
CA SER A 513 19.81 0.15 -54.27
C SER A 513 18.59 0.45 -53.37
N SER A 514 18.06 1.66 -53.17
CA SER A 514 18.58 3.05 -53.08
C SER A 514 17.39 3.96 -52.71
N ASP A 515 17.61 5.15 -52.14
CA ASP A 515 16.88 6.42 -52.43
C ASP A 515 17.32 7.52 -51.42
N ASN A 516 17.96 8.63 -51.81
CA ASN A 516 17.52 9.80 -52.62
C ASN A 516 16.67 10.81 -51.78
N HIS A 517 17.25 11.91 -51.27
CA HIS A 517 17.42 13.26 -51.91
C HIS A 517 16.18 14.19 -51.73
N SER A 518 16.25 15.53 -51.67
CA SER A 518 17.27 16.59 -51.39
C SER A 518 16.53 17.96 -51.28
N GLY A 519 17.04 19.15 -50.90
CA GLY A 519 18.33 19.67 -50.40
C GLY A 519 18.07 20.68 -49.25
N VAL A 520 18.39 22.00 -49.24
CA VAL A 520 19.14 22.94 -50.13
C VAL A 520 19.59 24.18 -49.29
N ALA A 521 20.85 24.65 -49.42
CA ALA A 521 21.41 25.98 -49.01
C ALA A 521 21.40 26.40 -47.51
N ALA A 522 22.25 27.32 -47.01
CA ALA A 522 23.61 27.79 -47.40
C ALA A 522 24.25 28.61 -46.23
N ASP A 523 25.59 28.73 -46.25
CA ASP A 523 26.53 29.62 -45.52
C ASP A 523 26.09 30.49 -44.31
N THR A 524 26.84 30.42 -43.19
CA THR A 524 27.80 31.49 -42.79
C THR A 524 28.66 31.17 -41.54
N ASP A 525 29.90 31.65 -41.58
CA ASP A 525 30.89 32.01 -40.54
C ASP A 525 31.24 31.12 -39.33
N ASP A 526 32.53 30.79 -39.27
CA ASP A 526 33.28 30.41 -38.05
C ASP A 526 33.39 31.59 -37.05
N THR A 527 33.48 31.26 -35.76
CA THR A 527 34.45 31.94 -34.88
C THR A 527 34.97 30.99 -33.81
N ASN A 528 36.27 30.76 -33.81
CA ASN A 528 36.95 29.82 -32.91
C ASN A 528 38.05 30.56 -32.14
N VAL A 529 38.08 30.44 -30.82
CA VAL A 529 39.12 31.04 -29.96
C VAL A 529 39.71 29.96 -29.06
N MET A 530 41.04 29.93 -29.00
CA MET A 530 41.85 28.79 -28.58
C MET A 530 42.84 29.21 -27.48
N LEU A 531 43.50 28.21 -26.86
CA LEU A 531 44.68 28.32 -25.95
C LEU A 531 44.35 28.80 -24.53
N SER A 532 45.03 28.37 -23.45
CA SER A 532 45.92 27.21 -23.16
C SER A 532 46.11 27.16 -21.62
N LEU A 533 46.64 26.16 -20.91
CA LEU A 533 47.99 25.56 -20.97
C LEU A 533 48.10 24.34 -20.01
N SER A 534 49.11 23.48 -20.24
CA SER A 534 49.58 22.31 -19.44
C SER A 534 49.59 22.44 -17.89
N SER A 535 49.46 21.38 -17.06
CA SER A 535 50.57 20.42 -16.78
C SER A 535 50.28 19.30 -15.73
N GLN A 536 50.87 18.11 -15.98
CA GLN A 536 51.48 17.12 -15.06
C GLN A 536 50.72 16.27 -14.00
N LYS A 537 51.08 14.96 -14.06
CA LYS A 537 51.29 13.96 -12.98
C LYS A 537 50.10 13.17 -12.38
N ALA A 538 50.45 11.98 -11.87
CA ALA A 538 49.53 10.93 -11.43
C ALA A 538 50.13 10.07 -10.30
N MET A 539 49.26 9.43 -9.49
CA MET A 539 49.53 8.44 -8.43
C MET A 539 50.33 8.94 -7.21
N PRO A 540 50.27 8.27 -6.03
CA PRO A 540 49.65 6.96 -5.71
C PRO A 540 48.61 6.99 -4.56
N ARG A 541 48.18 5.80 -4.11
CA ARG A 541 47.31 5.56 -2.93
C ARG A 541 48.06 5.77 -1.59
N PRO A 542 47.36 6.11 -0.48
CA PRO A 542 47.85 5.89 0.88
C PRO A 542 47.70 4.41 1.32
N PRO A 543 48.48 3.93 2.32
CA PRO A 543 48.54 2.52 2.71
C PRO A 543 47.71 2.15 3.95
N SER A 544 47.56 0.84 4.17
CA SER A 544 47.16 0.24 5.45
C SER A 544 48.27 0.30 6.48
N ILE A 545 47.92 0.42 7.77
CA ILE A 545 48.86 0.25 8.90
C ILE A 545 48.30 -0.78 9.88
N CYS A 546 49.06 -1.85 10.10
CA CYS A 546 49.04 -2.67 11.30
C CYS A 546 50.48 -2.70 11.82
N GLU A 547 50.69 -2.55 13.12
CA GLU A 547 51.91 -3.00 13.80
C GLU A 547 51.53 -3.65 15.12
N GLU A 548 52.22 -4.75 15.43
CA GLU A 548 52.07 -5.53 16.66
C GLU A 548 53.08 -5.06 17.70
N ARG A 549 52.83 -5.39 18.98
CA ARG A 549 53.91 -5.78 19.89
C ARG A 549 53.50 -6.98 20.75
N SER A 550 54.48 -7.86 20.92
CA SER A 550 54.51 -9.04 21.78
C SER A 550 54.67 -8.65 23.28
N SER A 551 54.71 -9.55 24.27
CA SER A 551 55.23 -10.93 24.25
C SER A 551 54.79 -11.83 25.43
N ASP A 552 55.24 -13.10 25.36
CA ASP A 552 55.52 -14.07 26.44
C ASP A 552 54.38 -14.94 27.06
N ASP A 553 54.20 -16.12 26.43
CA ASP A 553 54.48 -17.49 26.96
C ASP A 553 53.58 -18.28 27.95
N ASP A 554 53.82 -19.61 27.90
CA ASP A 554 53.48 -20.75 28.80
C ASP A 554 52.03 -21.35 28.88
N ASP A 555 51.73 -22.21 27.89
CA ASP A 555 51.43 -23.67 27.97
C ASP A 555 50.36 -24.36 28.87
N ASP A 556 49.91 -25.50 28.30
CA ASP A 556 49.44 -26.78 28.90
C ASP A 556 48.02 -27.02 29.51
N HIS A 557 47.19 -27.64 28.66
CA HIS A 557 46.52 -28.95 28.86
C HIS A 557 45.28 -29.21 29.77
N HIS A 558 44.55 -30.27 29.36
CA HIS A 558 43.55 -31.10 30.08
C HIS A 558 42.15 -30.58 30.50
N ASN A 559 41.25 -30.50 29.51
CA ASN A 559 40.06 -31.36 29.37
C ASN A 559 39.72 -32.37 30.53
N ILE A 560 38.49 -32.32 31.09
CA ILE A 560 37.54 -33.46 31.29
C ILE A 560 36.27 -33.03 32.07
N ASP A 561 35.09 -33.51 31.66
CA ASP A 561 33.81 -33.39 32.41
C ASP A 561 33.75 -34.27 33.69
N LYS A 562 33.02 -33.81 34.74
CA LYS A 562 31.75 -34.45 35.18
C LYS A 562 31.11 -33.96 36.50
N ASN A 563 29.78 -34.12 36.53
CA ASN A 563 28.90 -34.46 37.65
C ASN A 563 28.62 -33.48 38.80
N ASN A 564 27.33 -33.09 38.84
CA ASN A 564 26.49 -32.97 40.03
C ASN A 564 26.89 -33.85 41.24
N SER A 565 26.76 -33.32 42.47
CA SER A 565 25.61 -33.68 43.33
C SER A 565 25.55 -32.96 44.70
N LEU A 566 24.36 -32.45 45.00
CA LEU A 566 23.60 -32.58 46.26
C LEU A 566 24.23 -32.26 47.64
N LYS A 567 23.47 -31.45 48.40
CA LYS A 567 23.21 -31.58 49.87
C LYS A 567 24.35 -31.20 50.83
N ASP A 568 24.08 -30.85 52.10
CA ASP A 568 22.83 -30.49 52.82
C ASP A 568 23.18 -29.53 53.99
N MET A 569 22.17 -28.96 54.67
CA MET A 569 22.04 -28.64 56.12
C MET A 569 23.30 -28.42 57.01
N SER A 570 23.32 -27.55 58.05
CA SER A 570 22.40 -26.52 58.59
C SER A 570 22.99 -25.90 59.88
N MET A 571 22.39 -24.84 60.44
CA MET A 571 22.55 -24.36 61.85
C MET A 571 23.93 -23.75 62.22
N SER A 572 24.09 -22.77 63.12
CA SER A 572 23.20 -21.84 63.87
C SER A 572 24.04 -20.60 64.28
N SER A 573 23.67 -19.60 65.10
CA SER A 573 22.55 -19.35 66.06
C SER A 573 22.53 -17.87 66.50
N GLN A 574 21.35 -17.34 66.88
CA GLN A 574 21.14 -16.16 67.78
C GLN A 574 21.60 -14.78 67.25
N SER A 575 21.04 -13.60 67.61
CA SER A 575 19.92 -13.16 68.48
C SER A 575 19.51 -11.72 68.05
N ASN A 576 18.43 -11.03 68.47
CA ASN A 576 17.07 -11.29 68.99
C ASN A 576 16.40 -9.88 69.19
N ARG A 577 15.06 -9.79 69.36
CA ARG A 577 14.22 -8.57 69.63
C ARG A 577 13.86 -7.65 68.43
N THR A 578 12.74 -6.91 68.41
CA THR A 578 11.41 -7.03 69.10
C THR A 578 10.34 -6.14 68.40
N ILE A 579 9.21 -6.76 68.01
CA ILE A 579 7.79 -6.31 67.99
C ILE A 579 7.45 -4.81 67.74
N ASN A 580 6.72 -4.56 66.63
CA ASN A 580 5.37 -3.95 66.53
C ASN A 580 4.96 -4.04 65.04
N SER A 581 3.91 -4.72 64.55
CA SER A 581 2.53 -4.95 65.00
C SER A 581 1.65 -3.69 65.08
N ASP A 582 0.82 -3.48 64.07
CA ASP A 582 -0.63 -3.35 64.29
C ASP A 582 -1.42 -3.96 63.10
N SER A 583 -2.74 -4.14 63.24
CA SER A 583 -3.50 -5.05 62.36
C SER A 583 -5.01 -4.78 62.28
N SER A 584 -5.59 -4.93 61.09
CA SER A 584 -7.01 -5.30 60.89
C SER A 584 -7.32 -5.63 59.42
N LYS A 585 -8.37 -6.40 59.08
CA LYS A 585 -8.66 -7.81 59.39
C LYS A 585 -9.95 -8.24 58.65
N PHE A 586 -9.86 -9.25 57.77
CA PHE A 586 -10.98 -10.12 57.31
C PHE A 586 -12.15 -9.41 56.59
N ILE A 587 -13.10 -10.08 55.91
CA ILE A 587 -13.57 -11.48 55.87
C ILE A 587 -13.54 -11.95 54.37
N LYS A 588 -12.91 -13.08 54.01
CA LYS A 588 -13.52 -14.42 53.72
C LYS A 588 -14.82 -14.38 52.88
N GLY A 589 -15.11 -15.31 51.98
CA GLY A 589 -14.50 -16.63 51.70
C GLY A 589 -15.63 -17.67 51.53
N ASP A 590 -15.54 -18.75 50.75
CA ASP A 590 -14.49 -19.33 49.88
C ASP A 590 -15.23 -20.02 48.67
N GLY A 591 -14.69 -20.51 47.54
CA GLY A 591 -13.50 -21.32 47.25
C GLY A 591 -13.88 -22.80 46.95
N TYR A 592 -13.88 -23.26 45.67
CA TYR A 592 -13.81 -24.70 45.29
C TYR A 592 -13.49 -24.91 43.78
N ASN A 593 -12.79 -26.00 43.44
CA ASN A 593 -12.38 -26.38 42.07
C ASN A 593 -13.35 -27.42 41.47
N ASN A 594 -13.54 -27.45 40.13
CA ASN A 594 -12.88 -28.45 39.25
C ASN A 594 -13.28 -28.42 37.74
N THR A 595 -12.26 -28.68 36.90
CA THR A 595 -12.24 -29.43 35.63
C THR A 595 -13.40 -29.35 34.60
N SER A 596 -13.07 -28.76 33.44
CA SER A 596 -13.30 -29.26 32.06
C SER A 596 -14.68 -29.73 31.58
N SER A 597 -15.21 -29.06 30.55
CA SER A 597 -15.56 -29.70 29.26
C SER A 597 -15.82 -28.66 28.16
N ILE A 598 -15.55 -29.01 26.90
CA ILE A 598 -15.75 -28.12 25.74
C ILE A 598 -17.11 -28.41 25.10
N SER A 599 -17.97 -27.39 24.99
CA SER A 599 -19.12 -27.41 24.08
C SER A 599 -19.59 -25.99 23.76
N SER A 600 -19.14 -25.43 22.64
CA SER A 600 -19.57 -24.13 22.13
C SER A 600 -20.97 -24.21 21.51
N ARG A 601 -22.00 -23.90 22.31
CA ARG A 601 -23.38 -23.77 21.80
C ARG A 601 -23.53 -22.53 20.92
N ILE A 602 -23.77 -22.75 19.63
CA ILE A 602 -24.24 -21.72 18.69
C ILE A 602 -25.49 -21.07 19.29
N SER A 603 -25.44 -19.76 19.51
CA SER A 603 -26.54 -18.97 20.05
C SER A 603 -26.98 -17.93 19.02
N THR A 604 -28.01 -18.25 18.25
CA THR A 604 -28.61 -17.32 17.28
C THR A 604 -29.37 -16.21 18.02
N SER A 605 -28.81 -15.00 18.04
CA SER A 605 -29.50 -13.78 18.49
C SER A 605 -30.07 -13.00 17.31
N THR A 606 -31.35 -12.62 17.41
CA THR A 606 -32.16 -12.10 16.31
C THR A 606 -31.79 -10.66 15.94
N VAL A 607 -31.58 -10.38 14.64
CA VAL A 607 -31.47 -9.02 14.12
C VAL A 607 -32.84 -8.34 14.18
N THR A 608 -32.93 -7.18 14.82
CA THR A 608 -34.15 -6.35 14.84
C THR A 608 -34.14 -5.38 13.67
N THR A 609 -34.90 -5.67 12.62
CA THR A 609 -35.00 -4.80 11.44
C THR A 609 -35.95 -3.63 11.68
N VAL A 610 -35.41 -2.42 11.76
CA VAL A 610 -36.23 -1.19 11.71
C VAL A 610 -36.66 -0.96 10.26
N THR A 611 -37.96 -1.13 9.98
CA THR A 611 -38.57 -0.84 8.67
C THR A 611 -39.36 0.47 8.72
N ALA A 612 -39.09 1.36 7.77
CA ALA A 612 -39.83 2.62 7.65
C ALA A 612 -41.20 2.39 7.00
N THR A 613 -42.29 2.65 7.72
CA THR A 613 -43.66 2.45 7.24
C THR A 613 -44.10 3.56 6.29
N THR A 614 -44.24 3.24 5.00
CA THR A 614 -44.95 4.08 4.03
C THR A 614 -46.45 3.81 4.14
N THR A 615 -47.22 4.81 4.56
CA THR A 615 -48.69 4.69 4.69
C THR A 615 -49.38 4.95 3.36
N THR A 616 -50.01 3.92 2.80
CA THR A 616 -51.00 4.06 1.73
C THR A 616 -52.38 4.36 2.34
N GLY A 617 -53.17 5.20 1.67
CA GLY A 617 -54.53 5.54 2.11
C GLY A 617 -55.42 5.87 0.91
N THR A 618 -56.63 5.34 0.89
CA THR A 618 -57.62 5.56 -0.18
C THR A 618 -59.06 5.67 0.34
N SER A 619 -59.82 6.53 -0.33
CA SER A 619 -61.29 6.60 -0.40
C SER A 619 -62.12 6.69 0.90
N SER A 620 -62.63 7.90 1.18
CA SER A 620 -64.09 8.15 1.29
C SER A 620 -64.40 9.64 1.10
N SER A 621 -65.66 9.97 0.77
CA SER A 621 -66.12 11.29 0.28
C SER A 621 -67.55 11.57 0.81
N PRO A 622 -68.26 12.69 0.49
CA PRO A 622 -67.81 14.04 0.07
C PRO A 622 -68.56 15.20 0.81
N SER A 623 -68.08 16.46 0.72
CA SER A 623 -69.00 17.63 0.84
C SER A 623 -68.46 19.00 0.36
N LYS A 624 -69.25 19.66 -0.51
CA LYS A 624 -69.48 21.13 -0.67
C LYS A 624 -68.34 22.12 -1.00
N VAL A 625 -68.32 22.48 -2.28
CA VAL A 625 -68.01 23.77 -2.97
C VAL A 625 -68.61 25.00 -2.22
N PRO A 626 -67.99 26.23 -2.16
CA PRO A 626 -67.82 27.08 -3.35
C PRO A 626 -66.67 28.13 -3.50
N SER A 627 -66.34 28.35 -4.78
CA SER A 627 -66.09 29.64 -5.51
C SER A 627 -64.91 30.62 -5.22
N ALA A 628 -64.23 31.00 -6.33
CA ALA A 628 -63.68 32.34 -6.67
C ALA A 628 -62.43 32.88 -5.90
N SER A 629 -61.53 33.70 -6.48
CA SER A 629 -61.26 34.08 -7.89
C SER A 629 -59.87 34.75 -8.09
N ILE A 630 -59.37 34.71 -9.32
CA ILE A 630 -58.21 35.43 -9.93
C ILE A 630 -58.49 36.97 -9.87
N PRO A 631 -57.52 37.92 -9.69
CA PRO A 631 -56.37 38.09 -10.61
C PRO A 631 -55.04 38.72 -10.11
N SER A 632 -54.01 38.60 -10.95
CA SER A 632 -52.83 39.50 -11.01
C SER A 632 -53.15 40.78 -11.79
N PRO A 633 -52.27 41.80 -11.78
CA PRO A 633 -51.75 42.24 -13.08
C PRO A 633 -50.24 42.60 -13.08
N VAL A 634 -49.67 42.68 -14.28
CA VAL A 634 -48.32 43.23 -14.55
C VAL A 634 -48.43 44.26 -15.68
N ALA A 635 -47.86 45.46 -15.47
CA ALA A 635 -47.53 46.44 -16.51
C ALA A 635 -46.44 47.39 -15.96
N GLY A 636 -45.49 47.94 -16.73
CA GLY A 636 -45.07 47.58 -18.09
C GLY A 636 -45.11 48.72 -19.11
N SER A 637 -44.06 49.57 -19.16
CA SER A 637 -43.72 50.43 -20.33
C SER A 637 -42.42 51.24 -20.12
N SER A 638 -41.58 51.36 -21.16
CA SER A 638 -40.71 52.53 -21.54
C SER A 638 -39.74 53.19 -20.51
N SER A 639 -38.56 53.72 -20.87
CA SER A 639 -37.78 53.68 -22.13
C SER A 639 -36.38 54.30 -21.95
N SER A 640 -35.47 54.01 -22.90
CA SER A 640 -34.38 54.88 -23.40
C SER A 640 -33.16 55.29 -22.54
N SER A 641 -32.06 55.48 -23.29
CA SER A 641 -30.89 56.38 -23.09
C SER A 641 -29.79 56.12 -22.04
N THR A 642 -28.73 55.45 -22.52
CA THR A 642 -27.34 55.94 -22.65
C THR A 642 -26.52 56.53 -21.47
N THR A 643 -25.24 56.08 -21.44
CA THR A 643 -23.97 56.82 -21.13
C THR A 643 -23.33 56.79 -19.72
N THR A 644 -22.01 56.52 -19.75
CA THR A 644 -20.92 56.96 -18.83
C THR A 644 -20.94 56.63 -17.33
N THR A 645 -20.04 55.69 -16.97
CA THR A 645 -18.97 55.84 -15.97
C THR A 645 -19.18 56.76 -14.75
N LYS A 646 -19.11 56.17 -13.56
CA LYS A 646 -17.91 56.32 -12.72
C LYS A 646 -17.69 55.08 -11.84
#